data_AF-A0A914HBP0-F1
#
_entry.id   AF-A0A914HBP0-F1
#
_cell.length_a   1.000
_cell.length_b   1.000
_cell.length_c   1.000
_cell.angle_alpha   90.00
_cell.angle_beta   90.00
_cell.angle_gamma   90.00
#
_symmetry.space_group_name_H-M   'P 1'
#
loop_
_entity.id
_entity.type
_entity.pdbx_description
1 polymer ?
#
loop_
_entity_poly.entity_id
_entity_poly.type
_entity_poly.pdbx_seq_one_letter_code
_entity_poly.pdbx_strand_id
1 'polypeptide(L)'
;MRLMAAYQYCTSCFHTFVNFVVLETQQALPSRVEALFFCFCWAWAQFICQAEINSLLEIVAKSLYSDQEVFIRELVSNASDALEKRRCSELKDGVIGEAAKAFELRIEVDEKEKKLIFVDTGIGMSRDELVNLLGTIAKSGSKAFRTDEKNAAESIIGQFGVGFYSAFVVSDKVCVTTRKLGDEMGHIWSWNGGAHFAIEPKPDAEVGTRVELHLRSGEAEKFAVPEKVIEVINKYSYFVTAPIFVNGERVNEMRALWTMPPVETTPEMHETFFKHLAKTHHPHLADDRPQYTIQYQTDSPINIRALFYVPSRRVSNLEFAADSQRDIAISLYNQRVLIKPNAKELVPHYLRFLIGVVDSEDVPLNLSREMLQTDLVLEKIRRILAERCIRFFLSQLAKDRVKYSDFYRGYSMFFKEGIVTEQSNTIKEEISQLLLFESSSFRPGTLTTMSEYVDRIQSDQKHIYYIYAPSRQLAETSPYFELFKGKYEVLFLTDPADELVFLSMPQFRMKTLQSLEKWTKDEGLSINSDKDASEMMRDTSKKDFLGWLRESLGSVRVSDIKPSGRQSEHPFMITISADMGAARHMLRISEVKEMEHLVMLRPVLHVNLSHPVVAGIMRLKRNNPELASEIAEQVYDNALCTAGLLKDTSKMVGRSNTMQSIIQAYTEMPPVTRAYVTACVLTTLAVHLELITPFHLYFNWHLIIREWQWWRLLTSFCYLGSVGFSFLFNIVFTYRHCSMLEEGSFRGRTADFVFMFLFGAFFMIICACFVHLIFLGHAFTIMLVYVWSRRNPFVGMNFFGVLSFSAPYLPWVLMFFSLLLGQTVIVDIFGIACGHLYFFLEDVFPNQPGGFRVLKTPRVLKWLFDPAPLPRVDPGQRPGGYDWGGDGNEGQQQAEEANEMDEENEERR
;
A
#
# COMPACT_ATOMS: atom_id res chain seq x y z
N MET A 1 -19.66 -35.57 -26.08
CA MET A 1 -18.93 -36.57 -26.90
C MET A 1 -19.79 -37.77 -27.37
N ARG A 2 -21.13 -37.69 -27.44
CA ARG A 2 -21.97 -38.69 -28.14
C ARG A 2 -23.01 -38.10 -29.13
N LEU A 3 -23.03 -36.79 -29.35
CA LEU A 3 -23.80 -36.15 -30.45
C LEU A 3 -22.95 -35.78 -31.69
N MET A 4 -21.62 -35.79 -31.58
CA MET A 4 -20.73 -35.50 -32.71
C MET A 4 -20.57 -36.69 -33.69
N ALA A 5 -20.97 -37.91 -33.29
CA ALA A 5 -20.90 -39.09 -34.16
C ALA A 5 -22.10 -39.23 -35.11
N ALA A 6 -23.22 -38.53 -34.85
CA ALA A 6 -24.42 -38.59 -35.70
C ALA A 6 -24.40 -37.56 -36.85
N TYR A 7 -23.65 -36.47 -36.71
CA TYR A 7 -23.57 -35.42 -37.75
C TYR A 7 -22.61 -35.78 -38.89
N GLN A 8 -21.67 -36.70 -38.66
CA GLN A 8 -20.65 -37.11 -39.62
C GLN A 8 -21.10 -38.23 -40.59
N TYR A 9 -22.25 -38.87 -40.34
CA TYR A 9 -22.81 -39.88 -41.24
C TYR A 9 -23.83 -39.31 -42.24
N CYS A 10 -24.42 -38.13 -41.97
CA CYS A 10 -25.45 -37.55 -42.84
C CYS A 10 -24.88 -36.63 -43.94
N THR A 11 -23.66 -36.10 -43.78
CA THR A 11 -23.00 -35.21 -44.75
C THR A 11 -22.24 -35.96 -45.84
N SER A 12 -21.94 -37.26 -45.65
CA SER A 12 -21.28 -38.09 -46.68
C SER A 12 -22.23 -38.63 -47.76
N CYS A 13 -23.55 -38.61 -47.56
CA CYS A 13 -24.52 -39.07 -48.57
C CYS A 13 -25.05 -37.94 -49.47
N PHE A 14 -24.97 -36.67 -49.04
CA PHE A 14 -25.45 -35.55 -49.85
C PHE A 14 -24.43 -35.10 -50.91
N HIS A 15 -23.14 -35.34 -50.67
CA HIS A 15 -22.07 -34.91 -51.57
C HIS A 15 -21.82 -35.83 -52.78
N THR A 16 -22.37 -37.05 -52.76
CA THR A 16 -22.27 -38.00 -53.89
C THR A 16 -23.48 -37.94 -54.82
N PHE A 17 -24.61 -37.37 -54.38
CA PHE A 17 -25.84 -37.28 -55.19
C PHE A 17 -25.94 -35.95 -55.97
N VAL A 18 -25.34 -34.86 -55.47
CA VAL A 18 -25.38 -33.55 -56.12
C VAL A 18 -24.33 -33.40 -57.23
N ASN A 19 -23.33 -34.28 -57.30
CA ASN A 19 -22.28 -34.27 -58.34
C ASN A 19 -22.56 -35.17 -59.55
N PHE A 20 -23.74 -35.81 -59.65
CA PHE A 20 -24.10 -36.64 -60.81
C PHE A 20 -25.17 -36.04 -61.73
N VAL A 21 -25.67 -34.83 -61.43
CA VAL A 21 -26.70 -34.16 -62.26
C VAL A 21 -26.39 -32.68 -62.44
N VAL A 22 -25.17 -32.34 -62.87
CA VAL A 22 -24.89 -31.11 -63.62
C VAL A 22 -23.79 -31.43 -64.62
N LEU A 23 -24.18 -31.68 -65.87
CA LEU A 23 -23.46 -31.49 -67.15
C LEU A 23 -23.90 -32.58 -68.12
N GLU A 24 -24.95 -32.31 -68.91
CA GLU A 24 -24.90 -32.35 -70.38
C GLU A 24 -26.28 -32.13 -71.00
N THR A 25 -26.39 -31.00 -71.69
CA THR A 25 -27.03 -30.80 -73.01
C THR A 25 -28.50 -31.19 -73.24
N GLN A 26 -29.28 -30.14 -73.53
CA GLN A 26 -30.21 -30.04 -74.67
C GLN A 26 -30.72 -31.36 -75.29
N GLN A 27 -32.02 -31.66 -75.12
CA GLN A 27 -33.01 -31.93 -76.19
C GLN A 27 -34.28 -32.65 -75.64
N ALA A 28 -35.44 -32.18 -76.11
CA ALA A 28 -36.74 -32.83 -76.33
C ALA A 28 -37.25 -34.00 -75.43
N LEU A 29 -38.46 -33.80 -74.84
CA LEU A 29 -39.69 -34.66 -74.71
C LEU A 29 -39.59 -36.23 -74.72
N PRO A 30 -40.62 -37.01 -74.31
CA PRO A 30 -41.78 -36.79 -73.43
C PRO A 30 -42.09 -37.95 -72.42
N SER A 31 -43.11 -37.70 -71.59
CA SER A 31 -43.98 -38.63 -70.83
C SER A 31 -43.97 -40.13 -71.16
N ARG A 32 -43.64 -40.96 -70.14
CA ARG A 32 -44.32 -42.22 -69.71
C ARG A 32 -43.36 -43.12 -68.90
N VAL A 33 -43.29 -42.93 -67.58
CA VAL A 33 -43.03 -44.04 -66.63
C VAL A 33 -43.73 -43.71 -65.31
N GLU A 34 -45.06 -43.61 -65.34
CA GLU A 34 -45.90 -43.39 -64.14
C GLU A 34 -46.32 -44.70 -63.43
N ALA A 35 -45.78 -45.86 -63.81
CA ALA A 35 -46.43 -47.15 -63.48
C ALA A 35 -45.60 -48.13 -62.62
N LEU A 36 -44.51 -47.74 -61.95
CA LEU A 36 -43.69 -48.71 -61.19
C LEU A 36 -43.15 -48.21 -59.83
N PHE A 37 -43.81 -47.23 -59.20
CA PHE A 37 -43.46 -46.76 -57.85
C PHE A 37 -44.61 -46.90 -56.83
N PHE A 38 -45.34 -48.02 -56.90
CA PHE A 38 -46.26 -48.44 -55.82
C PHE A 38 -45.65 -49.62 -55.05
N CYS A 39 -44.80 -49.31 -54.05
CA CYS A 39 -44.69 -50.06 -52.80
C CYS A 39 -43.74 -49.33 -51.84
N PHE A 40 -44.23 -49.02 -50.63
CA PHE A 40 -43.62 -48.23 -49.53
C PHE A 40 -43.84 -46.70 -49.55
N CYS A 41 -45.10 -46.27 -49.58
CA CYS A 41 -45.49 -45.02 -48.91
C CYS A 41 -45.64 -45.30 -47.40
N TRP A 42 -44.59 -45.08 -46.62
CA TRP A 42 -44.79 -44.80 -45.19
C TRP A 42 -45.54 -43.48 -45.10
N ALA A 43 -46.82 -43.53 -44.72
CA ALA A 43 -47.58 -42.32 -44.43
C ALA A 43 -46.93 -41.62 -43.23
N TRP A 44 -46.28 -40.48 -43.46
CA TRP A 44 -45.78 -39.62 -42.41
C TRP A 44 -46.99 -39.01 -41.69
N ALA A 45 -47.29 -39.49 -40.48
CA ALA A 45 -48.31 -38.89 -39.64
C ALA A 45 -47.70 -37.68 -38.92
N GLN A 46 -48.24 -36.50 -39.21
CA GLN A 46 -47.85 -35.26 -38.55
C GLN A 46 -48.75 -35.06 -37.33
N PHE A 47 -48.16 -35.15 -36.13
CA PHE A 47 -48.87 -34.93 -34.87
C PHE A 47 -48.56 -33.53 -34.34
N ILE A 48 -49.56 -32.87 -33.76
CA ILE A 48 -49.38 -31.63 -33.00
C ILE A 48 -48.90 -32.01 -31.60
N CYS A 49 -47.80 -31.42 -31.14
CA CYS A 49 -47.36 -31.59 -29.76
C CYS A 49 -48.47 -31.11 -28.81
N GLN A 50 -48.93 -32.01 -27.95
CA GLN A 50 -49.83 -31.68 -26.84
C GLN A 50 -49.01 -31.50 -25.57
N ALA A 51 -49.42 -30.54 -24.73
CA ALA A 51 -48.81 -30.27 -23.44
C ALA A 51 -49.89 -30.30 -22.35
N GLU A 52 -49.59 -30.99 -21.25
CA GLU A 52 -50.50 -31.11 -20.11
C GLU A 52 -50.43 -29.85 -19.23
N ILE A 53 -51.53 -29.11 -19.15
CA ILE A 53 -51.59 -27.75 -18.59
C ILE A 53 -51.23 -27.73 -17.08
N ASN A 54 -51.72 -28.70 -16.30
CA ASN A 54 -51.49 -28.76 -14.85
C ASN A 54 -50.00 -28.97 -14.52
N SER A 55 -49.36 -29.90 -15.24
CA SER A 55 -47.92 -30.18 -15.13
C SER A 55 -47.09 -28.96 -15.56
N LEU A 56 -47.56 -28.20 -16.55
CA LEU A 56 -46.88 -27.00 -17.05
C LEU A 56 -46.94 -25.83 -16.07
N LEU A 57 -48.08 -25.60 -15.41
CA LEU A 57 -48.21 -24.62 -14.31
C LEU A 57 -47.31 -24.97 -13.14
N GLU A 58 -47.25 -26.24 -12.76
CA GLU A 58 -46.41 -26.66 -11.65
C GLU A 58 -44.93 -26.46 -11.97
N ILE A 59 -44.50 -26.71 -13.22
CA ILE A 59 -43.14 -26.41 -13.69
C ILE A 59 -42.88 -24.90 -13.73
N VAL A 60 -43.83 -24.10 -14.25
CA VAL A 60 -43.68 -22.65 -14.33
C VAL A 60 -43.62 -22.01 -12.95
N ALA A 61 -44.45 -22.49 -12.02
CA ALA A 61 -44.52 -21.96 -10.67
C ALA A 61 -43.34 -22.43 -9.79
N LYS A 62 -42.97 -23.72 -9.84
CA LYS A 62 -41.96 -24.28 -8.92
C LYS A 62 -40.53 -24.32 -9.47
N SER A 63 -40.36 -24.34 -10.80
CA SER A 63 -39.04 -24.63 -11.39
C SER A 63 -38.45 -23.48 -12.21
N LEU A 64 -39.24 -22.48 -12.62
CA LEU A 64 -38.73 -21.33 -13.38
C LEU A 64 -38.23 -20.18 -12.53
N TYR A 65 -38.80 -19.98 -11.34
CA TYR A 65 -38.45 -18.86 -10.47
C TYR A 65 -37.72 -19.35 -9.24
N SER A 66 -36.54 -18.77 -8.96
CA SER A 66 -35.73 -19.09 -7.78
C SER A 66 -36.36 -18.54 -6.50
N ASP A 67 -36.97 -17.36 -6.62
CA ASP A 67 -37.51 -16.58 -5.53
C ASP A 67 -39.01 -16.34 -5.75
N GLN A 68 -39.80 -16.51 -4.67
CA GLN A 68 -41.23 -16.26 -4.70
C GLN A 68 -41.52 -14.76 -4.92
N GLU A 69 -40.63 -13.85 -4.52
CA GLU A 69 -40.84 -12.39 -4.63
C GLU A 69 -41.05 -11.88 -6.07
N VAL A 70 -40.64 -12.68 -7.07
CA VAL A 70 -40.69 -12.34 -8.49
C VAL A 70 -42.11 -12.08 -9.00
N PHE A 71 -43.16 -12.65 -8.40
CA PHE A 71 -44.52 -12.41 -8.88
C PHE A 71 -44.91 -10.92 -8.81
N ILE A 72 -44.42 -10.19 -7.80
CA ILE A 72 -44.66 -8.75 -7.67
C ILE A 72 -44.01 -8.01 -8.84
N ARG A 73 -42.76 -8.35 -9.18
CA ARG A 73 -42.04 -7.79 -10.32
C ARG A 73 -42.81 -8.00 -11.63
N GLU A 74 -43.32 -9.21 -11.87
CA GLU A 74 -44.05 -9.53 -13.10
C GLU A 74 -45.40 -8.79 -13.18
N LEU A 75 -46.16 -8.73 -12.08
CA LEU A 75 -47.44 -8.02 -12.06
C LEU A 75 -47.28 -6.51 -12.20
N VAL A 76 -46.28 -5.91 -11.54
CA VAL A 76 -45.94 -4.49 -11.70
C VAL A 76 -45.51 -4.19 -13.14
N SER A 77 -44.72 -5.08 -13.75
CA SER A 77 -44.31 -4.95 -15.16
C SER A 77 -45.50 -4.98 -16.11
N ASN A 78 -46.46 -5.91 -15.91
CA ASN A 78 -47.67 -6.00 -16.72
C ASN A 78 -48.55 -4.76 -16.58
N ALA A 79 -48.70 -4.24 -15.35
CA ALA A 79 -49.42 -2.99 -15.10
C ALA A 79 -48.75 -1.79 -15.80
N SER A 80 -47.42 -1.69 -15.74
CA SER A 80 -46.65 -0.67 -16.45
C SER A 80 -46.86 -0.74 -17.97
N ASP A 81 -46.80 -1.95 -18.55
CA ASP A 81 -47.09 -2.17 -19.97
C ASP A 81 -48.52 -1.74 -20.34
N ALA A 82 -49.50 -2.02 -19.48
CA ALA A 82 -50.90 -1.66 -19.72
C ALA A 82 -51.14 -0.14 -19.67
N LEU A 83 -50.47 0.56 -18.74
CA LEU A 83 -50.47 2.02 -18.64
C LEU A 83 -49.85 2.66 -19.88
N GLU A 84 -48.75 2.11 -20.36
CA GLU A 84 -48.08 2.63 -21.55
C GLU A 84 -48.91 2.41 -22.82
N LYS A 85 -49.53 1.24 -22.98
CA LYS A 85 -50.47 0.99 -24.08
C LYS A 85 -51.64 1.97 -24.07
N ARG A 86 -52.17 2.29 -22.88
CA ARG A 86 -53.22 3.31 -22.74
C ARG A 86 -52.70 4.67 -23.18
N ARG A 87 -51.52 5.08 -22.72
CA ARG A 87 -50.88 6.34 -23.12
C ARG A 87 -50.75 6.46 -24.64
N CYS A 88 -50.32 5.38 -25.31
CA CYS A 88 -50.18 5.34 -26.77
C CYS A 88 -51.53 5.40 -27.50
N SER A 89 -52.54 4.68 -27.02
CA SER A 89 -53.90 4.73 -27.60
C SER A 89 -54.53 6.11 -27.41
N GLU A 90 -54.42 6.73 -26.24
CA GLU A 90 -54.91 8.10 -25.99
C GLU A 90 -54.24 9.14 -26.91
N LEU A 91 -52.94 8.98 -27.17
CA LEU A 91 -52.19 9.81 -28.13
C LEU A 91 -52.67 9.65 -29.58
N LYS A 92 -53.13 8.46 -29.97
CA LYS A 92 -53.58 8.15 -31.33
C LYS A 92 -55.04 8.54 -31.58
N ASP A 93 -55.91 8.14 -30.67
CA ASP A 93 -57.36 8.17 -30.89
C ASP A 93 -57.99 9.49 -30.40
N GLY A 94 -57.24 10.33 -29.68
CA GLY A 94 -57.72 11.62 -29.19
C GLY A 94 -58.94 11.53 -28.26
N VAL A 95 -59.17 10.35 -27.66
CA VAL A 95 -60.31 10.07 -26.79
C VAL A 95 -60.04 10.68 -25.41
N ILE A 96 -60.67 11.82 -25.13
CA ILE A 96 -60.45 12.65 -23.92
C ILE A 96 -61.47 12.35 -22.80
N GLY A 97 -62.52 11.56 -23.05
CA GLY A 97 -63.72 11.48 -22.18
C GLY A 97 -63.51 10.83 -20.80
N GLU A 98 -62.93 9.63 -20.72
CA GLU A 98 -62.57 8.96 -19.46
C GLU A 98 -61.10 9.26 -19.05
N ALA A 99 -60.41 10.12 -19.81
CA ALA A 99 -58.98 10.46 -19.71
C ALA A 99 -58.59 11.31 -18.48
N ALA A 100 -59.50 11.50 -17.51
CA ALA A 100 -59.24 12.27 -16.28
C ALA A 100 -58.57 11.46 -15.15
N LYS A 101 -58.55 10.12 -15.24
CA LYS A 101 -57.87 9.28 -14.25
C LYS A 101 -56.36 9.28 -14.49
N ALA A 102 -55.61 9.61 -13.44
CA ALA A 102 -54.15 9.59 -13.42
C ALA A 102 -53.60 8.21 -13.82
N PHE A 103 -52.45 8.19 -14.48
CA PHE A 103 -51.71 6.96 -14.77
C PHE A 103 -51.02 6.48 -13.50
N GLU A 104 -51.56 5.46 -12.86
CA GLU A 104 -51.00 4.93 -11.62
C GLU A 104 -51.25 3.44 -11.43
N LEU A 105 -50.39 2.84 -10.63
CA LEU A 105 -50.51 1.49 -10.11
C LEU A 105 -50.72 1.56 -8.61
N ARG A 106 -51.85 1.05 -8.13
CA ARG A 106 -52.16 0.93 -6.70
C ARG A 106 -52.03 -0.53 -6.27
N ILE A 107 -51.39 -0.75 -5.14
CA ILE A 107 -51.24 -2.06 -4.53
C ILE A 107 -51.86 -1.99 -3.14
N GLU A 108 -52.90 -2.79 -2.93
CA GLU A 108 -53.62 -2.86 -1.66
C GLU A 108 -53.30 -4.20 -1.00
N VAL A 109 -52.98 -4.13 0.29
CA VAL A 109 -52.62 -5.29 1.10
C VAL A 109 -53.64 -5.46 2.22
N ASP A 110 -54.32 -6.60 2.25
CA ASP A 110 -55.28 -6.96 3.31
C ASP A 110 -54.75 -8.17 4.09
N GLU A 111 -54.20 -7.90 5.27
CA GLU A 111 -53.64 -8.90 6.17
C GLU A 111 -54.70 -9.84 6.74
N LYS A 112 -55.94 -9.36 6.97
CA LYS A 112 -57.01 -10.15 7.60
C LYS A 112 -57.58 -11.19 6.63
N GLU A 113 -57.85 -10.75 5.41
CA GLU A 113 -58.39 -11.60 4.35
C GLU A 113 -57.29 -12.34 3.58
N LYS A 114 -56.01 -12.07 3.90
CA LYS A 114 -54.83 -12.62 3.21
C LYS A 114 -54.87 -12.35 1.70
N LYS A 115 -55.20 -11.11 1.34
CA LYS A 115 -55.33 -10.67 -0.05
C LYS A 115 -54.26 -9.66 -0.42
N LEU A 116 -53.76 -9.81 -1.64
CA LEU A 116 -52.89 -8.83 -2.27
C LEU A 116 -53.53 -8.42 -3.60
N ILE A 117 -53.78 -7.13 -3.77
CA ILE A 117 -54.56 -6.61 -4.89
C ILE A 117 -53.71 -5.60 -5.67
N PHE A 118 -53.57 -5.79 -6.97
CA PHE A 118 -52.94 -4.85 -7.89
C PHE A 118 -54.01 -4.19 -8.74
N VAL A 119 -54.05 -2.87 -8.76
CA VAL A 119 -55.00 -2.07 -9.55
C VAL A 119 -54.21 -1.14 -10.46
N ASP A 120 -54.26 -1.39 -11.76
CA ASP A 120 -53.74 -0.46 -12.76
C ASP A 120 -54.88 0.26 -13.48
N THR A 121 -54.63 1.53 -13.79
CA THR A 121 -55.50 2.35 -14.63
C THR A 121 -55.10 2.24 -16.11
N GLY A 122 -54.61 1.09 -16.55
CA GLY A 122 -54.12 0.86 -17.91
C GLY A 122 -55.24 0.67 -18.94
N ILE A 123 -54.89 0.12 -20.10
CA ILE A 123 -55.84 -0.04 -21.22
C ILE A 123 -56.93 -1.08 -20.96
N GLY A 124 -56.72 -2.01 -20.01
CA GLY A 124 -57.63 -3.12 -19.72
C GLY A 124 -57.65 -4.20 -20.81
N MET A 125 -58.54 -5.18 -20.66
CA MET A 125 -58.71 -6.30 -21.60
C MET A 125 -60.19 -6.54 -21.94
N SER A 126 -60.47 -6.90 -23.19
CA SER A 126 -61.79 -7.38 -23.61
C SER A 126 -62.00 -8.85 -23.21
N ARG A 127 -63.24 -9.35 -23.36
CA ARG A 127 -63.56 -10.77 -23.12
C ARG A 127 -62.69 -11.72 -23.95
N ASP A 128 -62.47 -11.40 -25.22
CA ASP A 128 -61.68 -12.24 -26.13
C ASP A 128 -60.19 -12.18 -25.78
N GLU A 129 -59.69 -11.03 -25.31
CA GLU A 129 -58.33 -10.89 -24.81
C GLU A 129 -58.11 -11.69 -23.53
N LEU A 130 -59.09 -11.73 -22.61
CA LEU A 130 -59.02 -12.59 -21.42
C LEU A 130 -58.85 -14.07 -21.79
N VAL A 131 -59.63 -14.55 -22.75
CA VAL A 131 -59.53 -15.95 -23.23
C VAL A 131 -58.20 -16.19 -23.95
N ASN A 132 -57.79 -15.28 -24.83
CA ASN A 132 -56.63 -15.48 -25.71
C ASN A 132 -55.29 -15.19 -25.05
N LEU A 133 -55.22 -14.30 -24.06
CA LEU A 133 -53.97 -13.85 -23.42
C LEU A 133 -53.77 -14.49 -22.04
N LEU A 134 -54.80 -14.52 -21.19
CA LEU A 134 -54.71 -15.15 -19.86
C LEU A 134 -55.08 -16.64 -19.91
N GLY A 135 -55.97 -17.04 -20.82
CA GLY A 135 -56.37 -18.44 -21.00
C GLY A 135 -55.40 -19.29 -21.82
N THR A 136 -54.39 -18.69 -22.46
CA THR A 136 -53.40 -19.40 -23.30
C THR A 136 -51.98 -19.15 -22.79
N ILE A 137 -51.32 -20.19 -22.29
CA ILE A 137 -49.94 -20.09 -21.78
C ILE A 137 -48.96 -19.76 -22.93
N ALA A 138 -47.97 -18.92 -22.65
CA ALA A 138 -46.92 -18.48 -23.59
C ALA A 138 -47.40 -17.59 -24.75
N LYS A 139 -48.49 -16.84 -24.55
CA LYS A 139 -48.99 -15.83 -25.49
C LYS A 139 -48.96 -14.44 -24.85
N SER A 140 -48.19 -13.52 -25.42
CA SER A 140 -48.03 -12.15 -24.91
C SER A 140 -48.66 -11.11 -25.83
N GLY A 141 -49.63 -10.35 -25.32
CA GLY A 141 -50.20 -9.20 -26.02
C GLY A 141 -49.22 -8.02 -26.12
N SER A 142 -48.29 -7.89 -25.17
CA SER A 142 -47.23 -6.86 -25.20
C SER A 142 -46.25 -7.08 -26.35
N LYS A 143 -45.94 -8.34 -26.69
CA LYS A 143 -45.08 -8.68 -27.82
C LYS A 143 -45.70 -8.26 -29.16
N ALA A 144 -46.99 -8.54 -29.35
CA ALA A 144 -47.74 -8.15 -30.56
C ALA A 144 -47.78 -6.62 -30.74
N PHE A 145 -48.05 -5.89 -29.65
CA PHE A 145 -48.06 -4.43 -29.67
C PHE A 145 -46.68 -3.82 -29.99
N ARG A 146 -45.60 -4.40 -29.44
CA ARG A 146 -44.21 -3.97 -29.70
C ARG A 146 -43.82 -4.10 -31.18
N THR A 147 -44.34 -5.10 -31.89
CA THR A 147 -44.11 -5.27 -33.34
C THR A 147 -44.89 -4.29 -34.20
N ASP A 148 -46.08 -3.87 -33.76
CA ASP A 148 -46.97 -3.00 -34.53
C ASP A 148 -46.67 -1.50 -34.38
N GLU A 149 -46.07 -1.08 -33.25
CA GLU A 149 -45.75 0.33 -32.96
C GLU A 149 -44.25 0.58 -32.70
N LYS A 150 -43.51 1.00 -33.74
CA LYS A 150 -42.06 1.27 -33.63
C LYS A 150 -41.66 2.36 -32.62
N ASN A 151 -42.51 3.35 -32.37
CA ASN A 151 -42.19 4.49 -31.48
C ASN A 151 -42.59 4.25 -30.01
N ALA A 152 -43.47 3.28 -29.73
CA ALA A 152 -43.90 2.89 -28.38
C ALA A 152 -43.21 1.61 -27.88
N ALA A 153 -42.36 1.01 -28.72
CA ALA A 153 -41.71 -0.27 -28.47
C ALA A 153 -40.64 -0.23 -27.36
N GLU A 154 -40.08 0.95 -27.06
CA GLU A 154 -38.93 1.13 -26.13
C GLU A 154 -39.33 0.97 -24.66
N SER A 155 -40.59 1.23 -24.29
CA SER A 155 -41.07 1.22 -22.90
C SER A 155 -41.78 -0.07 -22.48
N ILE A 156 -41.97 -1.03 -23.41
CA ILE A 156 -42.73 -2.27 -23.18
C ILE A 156 -41.81 -3.42 -22.78
N ILE A 157 -42.04 -3.93 -21.57
CA ILE A 157 -41.21 -4.88 -20.84
C ILE A 157 -41.56 -6.33 -21.20
N GLY A 158 -42.85 -6.67 -21.39
CA GLY A 158 -43.32 -8.05 -21.52
C GLY A 158 -43.06 -8.73 -22.88
N GLN A 159 -42.35 -9.87 -22.90
CA GLN A 159 -42.04 -10.62 -24.14
C GLN A 159 -42.54 -12.09 -24.18
N PHE A 160 -42.58 -12.80 -23.05
CA PHE A 160 -42.74 -14.26 -23.03
C PHE A 160 -44.18 -14.77 -22.84
N GLY A 161 -45.06 -13.99 -22.20
CA GLY A 161 -46.45 -14.42 -21.96
C GLY A 161 -46.61 -15.52 -20.90
N VAL A 162 -45.66 -15.62 -19.97
CA VAL A 162 -45.72 -16.55 -18.82
C VAL A 162 -45.71 -15.86 -17.46
N GLY A 163 -45.32 -14.58 -17.40
CA GLY A 163 -45.10 -13.84 -16.14
C GLY A 163 -46.35 -13.74 -15.25
N PHE A 164 -47.55 -13.65 -15.83
CA PHE A 164 -48.80 -13.63 -15.06
C PHE A 164 -48.99 -14.88 -14.19
N TYR A 165 -48.55 -16.05 -14.67
CA TYR A 165 -48.73 -17.31 -13.95
C TYR A 165 -47.82 -17.45 -12.73
N SER A 166 -46.80 -16.59 -12.59
CA SER A 166 -46.00 -16.50 -11.36
C SER A 166 -46.84 -16.13 -10.13
N ALA A 167 -48.02 -15.51 -10.31
CA ALA A 167 -48.97 -15.27 -9.23
C ALA A 167 -49.40 -16.57 -8.50
N PHE A 168 -49.54 -17.69 -9.23
CA PHE A 168 -49.93 -18.98 -8.66
C PHE A 168 -48.83 -19.65 -7.82
N VAL A 169 -47.62 -19.07 -7.77
CA VAL A 169 -46.57 -19.46 -6.83
C VAL A 169 -47.02 -19.18 -5.39
N VAL A 170 -47.69 -18.05 -5.18
CA VAL A 170 -48.06 -17.53 -3.86
C VAL A 170 -49.57 -17.54 -3.59
N SER A 171 -50.40 -17.77 -4.60
CA SER A 171 -51.88 -17.74 -4.47
C SER A 171 -52.56 -19.08 -4.80
N ASP A 172 -53.65 -19.38 -4.09
CA ASP A 172 -54.58 -20.48 -4.40
C ASP A 172 -55.61 -20.11 -5.47
N LYS A 173 -55.96 -18.82 -5.54
CA LYS A 173 -56.94 -18.29 -6.48
C LYS A 173 -56.53 -16.90 -6.94
N VAL A 174 -56.70 -16.65 -8.23
CA VAL A 174 -56.49 -15.34 -8.85
C VAL A 174 -57.80 -14.89 -9.48
N CYS A 175 -58.22 -13.66 -9.16
CA CYS A 175 -59.39 -13.01 -9.71
C CYS A 175 -58.96 -11.73 -10.44
N VAL A 176 -59.22 -11.63 -11.74
CA VAL A 176 -58.90 -10.46 -12.58
C VAL A 176 -60.19 -9.77 -12.98
N THR A 177 -60.43 -8.58 -12.47
CA THR A 177 -61.52 -7.71 -12.94
C THR A 177 -60.96 -6.70 -13.93
N THR A 178 -61.54 -6.57 -15.11
CA THR A 178 -61.02 -5.63 -16.13
C THR A 178 -62.12 -5.08 -17.02
N ARG A 179 -61.95 -3.84 -17.47
CA ARG A 179 -62.72 -3.23 -18.56
C ARG A 179 -61.74 -2.54 -19.50
N LYS A 180 -61.87 -2.83 -20.79
CA LYS A 180 -61.04 -2.20 -21.82
C LYS A 180 -61.47 -0.75 -22.05
N LEU A 181 -60.52 0.14 -22.28
CA LEU A 181 -60.81 1.51 -22.68
C LEU A 181 -61.64 1.52 -23.97
N GLY A 182 -62.79 2.19 -23.93
CA GLY A 182 -63.76 2.23 -25.05
C GLY A 182 -64.83 1.13 -25.01
N ASP A 183 -64.70 0.12 -24.15
CA ASP A 183 -65.75 -0.89 -23.95
C ASP A 183 -66.71 -0.46 -22.83
N GLU A 184 -68.02 -0.68 -23.03
CA GLU A 184 -69.05 -0.44 -22.00
C GLU A 184 -69.09 -1.54 -20.94
N MET A 185 -68.65 -2.76 -21.28
CA MET A 185 -68.83 -3.95 -20.45
C MET A 185 -67.52 -4.48 -19.88
N GLY A 186 -67.41 -4.50 -18.55
CA GLY A 186 -66.32 -5.16 -17.85
C GLY A 186 -66.55 -6.65 -17.63
N HIS A 187 -65.50 -7.35 -17.25
CA HIS A 187 -65.51 -8.79 -17.00
C HIS A 187 -64.70 -9.15 -15.74
N ILE A 188 -65.13 -10.19 -15.02
CA ILE A 188 -64.34 -10.87 -13.99
C ILE A 188 -63.88 -12.20 -14.56
N TRP A 189 -62.57 -12.39 -14.64
CA TRP A 189 -61.94 -13.68 -14.88
C TRP A 189 -61.49 -14.26 -13.54
N SER A 190 -61.80 -15.54 -13.26
CA SER A 190 -61.36 -16.20 -12.03
C SER A 190 -60.84 -17.60 -12.29
N TRP A 191 -59.74 -17.93 -11.61
CA TRP A 191 -59.09 -19.22 -11.77
C TRP A 191 -58.36 -19.67 -10.49
N ASN A 192 -58.43 -20.97 -10.22
CA ASN A 192 -57.78 -21.63 -9.09
C ASN A 192 -56.62 -22.55 -9.51
N GLY A 193 -56.13 -22.40 -10.74
CA GLY A 193 -55.08 -23.26 -11.30
C GLY A 193 -55.55 -24.65 -11.79
N GLY A 194 -56.86 -24.92 -11.78
CA GLY A 194 -57.44 -26.16 -12.33
C GLY A 194 -57.59 -26.16 -13.86
N ALA A 195 -58.30 -27.15 -14.41
CA ALA A 195 -58.46 -27.29 -15.87
C ALA A 195 -59.30 -26.19 -16.55
N HIS A 196 -60.10 -25.44 -15.79
CA HIS A 196 -61.04 -24.44 -16.31
C HIS A 196 -60.97 -23.13 -15.52
N PHE A 197 -61.12 -22.01 -16.21
CA PHE A 197 -61.34 -20.68 -15.63
C PHE A 197 -62.77 -20.21 -15.94
N ALA A 198 -63.30 -19.29 -15.14
CA ALA A 198 -64.62 -18.68 -15.34
C ALA A 198 -64.49 -17.22 -15.79
N ILE A 199 -65.39 -16.76 -16.67
CA ILE A 199 -65.53 -15.35 -17.05
C ILE A 199 -66.97 -14.92 -16.83
N GLU A 200 -67.17 -13.89 -16.03
CA GLU A 200 -68.48 -13.32 -15.69
C GLU A 200 -68.58 -11.84 -16.10
N PRO A 201 -69.74 -11.40 -16.59
CA PRO A 201 -70.01 -9.99 -16.89
C PRO A 201 -70.00 -9.11 -15.61
N LYS A 202 -69.33 -7.96 -15.66
CA LYS A 202 -69.34 -6.94 -14.58
C LYS A 202 -69.48 -5.53 -15.18
N PRO A 203 -70.72 -4.99 -15.27
CA PRO A 203 -70.97 -3.66 -15.82
C PRO A 203 -70.24 -2.54 -15.06
N ASP A 204 -70.18 -2.63 -13.72
CA ASP A 204 -69.63 -1.58 -12.85
C ASP A 204 -68.08 -1.62 -12.73
N ALA A 205 -67.38 -2.28 -13.66
CA ALA A 205 -65.93 -2.35 -13.62
C ALA A 205 -65.30 -1.03 -14.12
N GLU A 206 -64.28 -0.56 -13.41
CA GLU A 206 -63.49 0.58 -13.87
C GLU A 206 -62.58 0.21 -15.04
N VAL A 207 -62.21 1.18 -15.87
CA VAL A 207 -61.19 1.00 -16.93
C VAL A 207 -59.85 0.60 -16.30
N GLY A 208 -59.20 -0.38 -16.92
CA GLY A 208 -57.92 -0.93 -16.46
C GLY A 208 -58.09 -2.36 -15.94
N THR A 209 -57.21 -2.77 -15.04
CA THR A 209 -57.21 -4.14 -14.50
C THR A 209 -57.00 -4.14 -12.99
N ARG A 210 -57.82 -4.93 -12.29
CA ARG A 210 -57.69 -5.25 -10.87
C ARG A 210 -57.42 -6.75 -10.71
N VAL A 211 -56.20 -7.09 -10.30
CA VAL A 211 -55.76 -8.46 -10.03
C VAL A 211 -55.77 -8.70 -8.52
N GLU A 212 -56.69 -9.54 -8.05
CA GLU A 212 -56.80 -9.96 -6.66
C GLU A 212 -56.22 -11.37 -6.49
N LEU A 213 -55.20 -11.47 -5.62
CA LEU A 213 -54.53 -12.70 -5.25
C LEU A 213 -55.04 -13.16 -3.88
N HIS A 214 -55.55 -14.38 -3.81
CA HIS A 214 -55.84 -15.06 -2.54
C HIS A 214 -54.61 -15.85 -2.13
N LEU A 215 -53.83 -15.30 -1.18
CA LEU A 215 -52.54 -15.86 -0.79
C LEU A 215 -52.71 -17.22 -0.11
N ARG A 216 -51.80 -18.14 -0.40
CA ARG A 216 -51.73 -19.45 0.25
C ARG A 216 -51.37 -19.28 1.72
N SER A 217 -51.83 -20.22 2.54
CA SER A 217 -51.37 -20.27 3.93
C SER A 217 -49.89 -20.71 4.02
N GLY A 218 -49.15 -20.21 5.00
CA GLY A 218 -47.72 -20.50 5.19
C GLY A 218 -46.80 -19.38 4.71
N GLU A 219 -45.76 -19.72 3.93
CA GLU A 219 -44.71 -18.75 3.54
C GLU A 219 -45.22 -17.56 2.71
N ALA A 220 -46.31 -17.72 1.97
CA ALA A 220 -46.88 -16.66 1.15
C ALA A 220 -47.58 -15.56 1.97
N GLU A 221 -47.90 -15.82 3.24
CA GLU A 221 -48.54 -14.83 4.14
C GLU A 221 -47.64 -13.62 4.40
N LYS A 222 -46.31 -13.77 4.26
CA LYS A 222 -45.37 -12.64 4.36
C LYS A 222 -45.64 -11.53 3.35
N PHE A 223 -46.31 -11.84 2.23
CA PHE A 223 -46.70 -10.87 1.20
C PHE A 223 -48.03 -10.16 1.50
N ALA A 224 -48.73 -10.57 2.57
CA ALA A 224 -49.88 -9.87 3.12
C ALA A 224 -49.47 -8.72 4.07
N VAL A 225 -48.19 -8.35 4.07
CA VAL A 225 -47.59 -7.29 4.90
C VAL A 225 -47.06 -6.17 4.00
N PRO A 226 -47.49 -4.90 4.18
CA PRO A 226 -47.09 -3.78 3.32
C PRO A 226 -45.58 -3.58 3.23
N GLU A 227 -44.85 -3.71 4.34
CA GLU A 227 -43.40 -3.53 4.40
C GLU A 227 -42.67 -4.49 3.47
N LYS A 228 -43.15 -5.74 3.37
CA LYS A 228 -42.55 -6.74 2.49
C LYS A 228 -42.79 -6.42 1.02
N VAL A 229 -43.99 -5.95 0.69
CA VAL A 229 -44.33 -5.51 -0.67
C VAL A 229 -43.47 -4.31 -1.08
N ILE A 230 -43.29 -3.34 -0.18
CA ILE A 230 -42.42 -2.17 -0.38
C ILE A 230 -40.97 -2.59 -0.59
N GLU A 231 -40.45 -3.53 0.22
CA GLU A 231 -39.10 -4.09 0.06
C GLU A 231 -38.89 -4.68 -1.34
N VAL A 232 -39.85 -5.49 -1.82
CA VAL A 232 -39.78 -6.13 -3.14
C VAL A 232 -39.88 -5.10 -4.27
N ILE A 233 -40.75 -4.09 -4.14
CA ILE A 233 -40.84 -2.98 -5.11
C ILE A 233 -39.52 -2.21 -5.17
N ASN A 234 -38.94 -1.86 -4.02
CA ASN A 234 -37.66 -1.17 -3.91
C ASN A 234 -36.52 -1.97 -4.56
N LYS A 235 -36.58 -3.31 -4.49
CA LYS A 235 -35.59 -4.21 -5.09
C LYS A 235 -35.75 -4.27 -6.61
N TYR A 236 -36.95 -4.52 -7.15
CA TYR A 236 -37.09 -4.87 -8.57
C TYR A 236 -37.68 -3.78 -9.47
N SER A 237 -38.60 -2.98 -8.94
CA SER A 237 -39.50 -2.13 -9.74
C SER A 237 -39.46 -0.65 -9.34
N TYR A 238 -38.49 -0.26 -8.52
CA TYR A 238 -38.36 1.09 -8.01
C TYR A 238 -38.26 2.15 -9.12
N PHE A 239 -37.64 1.81 -10.24
CA PHE A 239 -37.41 2.75 -11.34
C PHE A 239 -38.40 2.60 -12.51
N VAL A 240 -39.46 1.81 -12.34
CA VAL A 240 -40.55 1.71 -13.30
C VAL A 240 -41.20 3.09 -13.48
N THR A 241 -41.59 3.41 -14.72
CA THR A 241 -42.12 4.73 -15.10
C THR A 241 -43.43 5.07 -14.40
N ALA A 242 -44.27 4.06 -14.17
CA ALA A 242 -45.57 4.23 -13.52
C ALA A 242 -45.41 4.61 -12.03
N PRO A 243 -46.14 5.63 -11.52
CA PRO A 243 -46.26 5.87 -10.08
C PRO A 243 -46.87 4.64 -9.38
N ILE A 244 -46.19 4.15 -8.35
CA ILE A 244 -46.60 2.99 -7.56
C ILE A 244 -47.01 3.46 -6.17
N PHE A 245 -48.25 3.16 -5.79
CA PHE A 245 -48.82 3.45 -4.47
C PHE A 245 -49.07 2.13 -3.73
N VAL A 246 -48.60 2.00 -2.49
CA VAL A 246 -48.91 0.88 -1.61
C VAL A 246 -49.76 1.41 -0.46
N ASN A 247 -51.00 0.92 -0.32
CA ASN A 247 -51.97 1.40 0.68
C ASN A 247 -52.13 2.95 0.72
N GLY A 248 -51.98 3.61 -0.44
CA GLY A 248 -52.12 5.06 -0.59
C GLY A 248 -50.81 5.85 -0.47
N GLU A 249 -49.70 5.23 -0.06
CA GLU A 249 -48.39 5.88 0.01
C GLU A 249 -47.56 5.61 -1.25
N ARG A 250 -46.94 6.66 -1.81
CA ARG A 250 -46.11 6.52 -3.00
C ARG A 250 -44.74 5.93 -2.63
N VAL A 251 -44.35 4.86 -3.32
CA VAL A 251 -43.08 4.16 -3.04
C VAL A 251 -41.94 4.66 -3.93
N ASN A 252 -42.18 4.82 -5.24
CA ASN A 252 -41.14 5.23 -6.20
C ASN A 252 -41.11 6.74 -6.44
N GLU A 253 -40.28 7.45 -5.69
CA GLU A 253 -40.12 8.90 -5.82
C GLU A 253 -38.93 9.31 -6.70
N MET A 254 -37.82 8.56 -6.64
CA MET A 254 -36.61 8.90 -7.39
C MET A 254 -36.73 8.54 -8.87
N ARG A 255 -36.17 9.41 -9.73
CA ARG A 255 -36.13 9.20 -11.18
C ARG A 255 -34.91 8.37 -11.59
N ALA A 256 -35.04 7.62 -12.67
CA ALA A 256 -33.97 6.85 -13.28
C ALA A 256 -32.95 7.78 -13.99
N LEU A 257 -32.01 8.36 -13.24
CA LEU A 257 -31.07 9.38 -13.74
C LEU A 257 -30.28 8.94 -14.98
N TRP A 258 -29.97 7.65 -15.11
CA TRP A 258 -29.22 7.11 -16.27
C TRP A 258 -30.00 7.20 -17.59
N THR A 259 -31.31 7.43 -17.53
CA THR A 259 -32.17 7.62 -18.71
C THR A 259 -32.35 9.08 -19.10
N MET A 260 -31.98 10.01 -18.22
CA MET A 260 -32.09 11.44 -18.46
C MET A 260 -30.89 11.95 -19.28
N PRO A 261 -31.06 13.01 -20.10
CA PRO A 261 -29.92 13.69 -20.71
C PRO A 261 -28.99 14.27 -19.63
N PRO A 262 -27.65 14.24 -19.81
CA PRO A 262 -26.70 14.78 -18.83
C PRO A 262 -26.87 16.27 -18.51
N VAL A 263 -27.56 17.03 -19.37
CA VAL A 263 -27.84 18.47 -19.19
C VAL A 263 -28.96 18.70 -18.17
N GLU A 264 -29.84 17.72 -18.00
CA GLU A 264 -30.98 17.79 -17.08
C GLU A 264 -30.64 17.26 -15.69
N THR A 265 -29.46 16.67 -15.50
CA THR A 265 -29.03 16.09 -14.22
C THR A 265 -28.14 17.03 -13.43
N THR A 266 -28.51 17.34 -12.17
CA THR A 266 -27.72 18.21 -11.28
C THR A 266 -26.82 17.40 -10.36
N PRO A 267 -25.73 18.00 -9.83
CA PRO A 267 -24.85 17.34 -8.87
C PRO A 267 -25.57 16.82 -7.63
N GLU A 268 -26.58 17.53 -7.13
CA GLU A 268 -27.36 17.13 -5.95
C GLU A 268 -28.17 15.86 -6.22
N MET A 269 -28.78 15.75 -7.42
CA MET A 269 -29.48 14.53 -7.82
C MET A 269 -28.53 13.34 -7.88
N HIS A 270 -27.31 13.54 -8.41
CA HIS A 270 -26.28 12.51 -8.43
C HIS A 270 -25.82 12.11 -7.02
N GLU A 271 -25.69 13.05 -6.09
CA GLU A 271 -25.34 12.75 -4.70
C GLU A 271 -26.44 11.93 -4.00
N THR A 272 -27.71 12.33 -4.12
CA THR A 272 -28.84 11.57 -3.54
C THR A 272 -28.93 10.17 -4.13
N PHE A 273 -28.77 10.05 -5.44
CA PHE A 273 -28.83 8.77 -6.13
C PHE A 273 -27.63 7.87 -5.79
N PHE A 274 -26.42 8.43 -5.68
CA PHE A 274 -25.24 7.72 -5.20
C PHE A 274 -25.47 7.14 -3.81
N LYS A 275 -25.98 7.94 -2.86
CA LYS A 275 -26.26 7.49 -1.49
C LYS A 275 -27.31 6.38 -1.46
N HIS A 276 -28.32 6.45 -2.31
CA HIS A 276 -29.31 5.39 -2.46
C HIS A 276 -28.67 4.07 -2.92
N LEU A 277 -27.84 4.10 -3.97
CA LEU A 277 -27.14 2.89 -4.44
C LEU A 277 -26.13 2.37 -3.39
N ALA A 278 -25.37 3.27 -2.77
CA ALA A 278 -24.40 2.92 -1.75
C ALA A 278 -25.07 2.26 -0.54
N LYS A 279 -26.22 2.77 -0.07
CA LYS A 279 -26.97 2.14 1.04
C LYS A 279 -27.37 0.69 0.73
N THR A 280 -27.71 0.39 -0.52
CA THR A 280 -28.10 -0.95 -0.97
C THR A 280 -26.90 -1.91 -1.08
N HIS A 281 -25.80 -1.45 -1.69
CA HIS A 281 -24.68 -2.32 -2.02
C HIS A 281 -23.53 -2.29 -0.99
N HIS A 282 -23.26 -1.12 -0.42
CA HIS A 282 -22.14 -0.83 0.47
C HIS A 282 -22.52 0.19 1.55
N PRO A 283 -23.21 -0.23 2.64
CA PRO A 283 -23.71 0.68 3.66
C PRO A 283 -22.65 1.60 4.29
N HIS A 284 -21.39 1.16 4.33
CA HIS A 284 -20.25 1.94 4.83
C HIS A 284 -19.85 3.13 3.92
N LEU A 285 -20.38 3.20 2.70
CA LEU A 285 -20.19 4.31 1.74
C LEU A 285 -21.42 5.22 1.65
N ALA A 286 -22.47 4.97 2.45
CA ALA A 286 -23.73 5.71 2.36
C ALA A 286 -23.60 7.20 2.72
N ASP A 287 -22.57 7.56 3.49
CA ASP A 287 -22.28 8.95 3.88
C ASP A 287 -21.27 9.64 2.94
N ASP A 288 -20.69 8.91 1.99
CA ASP A 288 -19.73 9.45 1.04
C ASP A 288 -20.42 10.26 -0.07
N ARG A 289 -19.61 10.96 -0.87
CA ARG A 289 -20.05 11.67 -2.07
C ARG A 289 -19.35 11.10 -3.30
N PRO A 290 -19.92 11.25 -4.51
CA PRO A 290 -19.23 10.85 -5.72
C PRO A 290 -18.11 11.86 -6.09
N GLN A 291 -16.85 11.38 -6.20
CA GLN A 291 -15.73 12.16 -6.73
C GLN A 291 -15.83 12.36 -8.24
N TYR A 292 -16.25 11.32 -8.94
CA TYR A 292 -16.50 11.31 -10.37
C TYR A 292 -17.86 10.68 -10.68
N THR A 293 -18.49 11.20 -11.73
CA THR A 293 -19.73 10.69 -12.31
C THR A 293 -19.46 10.38 -13.77
N ILE A 294 -19.73 9.14 -14.18
CA ILE A 294 -19.52 8.64 -15.53
C ILE A 294 -20.89 8.27 -16.09
N GLN A 295 -21.42 9.11 -16.97
CA GLN A 295 -22.65 8.83 -17.69
C GLN A 295 -22.34 8.46 -19.13
N TYR A 296 -22.97 7.39 -19.62
CA TYR A 296 -22.79 6.89 -20.98
C TYR A 296 -24.12 6.40 -21.54
N GLN A 297 -24.45 6.84 -22.75
CA GLN A 297 -25.65 6.43 -23.47
C GLN A 297 -25.25 6.17 -24.93
N THR A 298 -25.66 5.03 -25.47
CA THR A 298 -25.53 4.71 -26.89
C THR A 298 -26.66 3.76 -27.31
N ASP A 299 -27.14 3.90 -28.54
CA ASP A 299 -28.14 3.00 -29.13
C ASP A 299 -27.53 2.03 -30.17
N SER A 300 -26.24 2.20 -30.50
CA SER A 300 -25.54 1.40 -31.51
C SER A 300 -24.08 1.14 -31.12
N PRO A 301 -23.51 -0.05 -31.40
CA PRO A 301 -24.12 -1.24 -31.99
C PRO A 301 -24.98 -2.07 -31.02
N ILE A 302 -25.04 -1.66 -29.75
CA ILE A 302 -25.86 -2.24 -28.67
C ILE A 302 -26.41 -1.05 -27.88
N ASN A 303 -27.68 -1.09 -27.50
CA ASN A 303 -28.30 -0.11 -26.61
C ASN A 303 -27.77 -0.25 -25.18
N ILE A 304 -27.08 0.78 -24.69
CA ILE A 304 -26.48 0.81 -23.35
C ILE A 304 -26.73 2.19 -22.75
N ARG A 305 -27.34 2.23 -21.57
CA ARG A 305 -27.44 3.41 -20.71
C ARG A 305 -26.79 3.08 -19.37
N ALA A 306 -25.66 3.70 -19.08
CA ALA A 306 -24.88 3.43 -17.88
C ALA A 306 -24.61 4.70 -17.08
N LEU A 307 -24.62 4.55 -15.77
CA LEU A 307 -24.28 5.61 -14.81
C LEU A 307 -23.43 5.00 -13.70
N PHE A 308 -22.17 5.41 -13.64
CA PHE A 308 -21.21 4.99 -12.63
C PHE A 308 -20.74 6.16 -11.79
N TYR A 309 -20.38 5.85 -10.55
CA TYR A 309 -19.81 6.77 -9.59
C TYR A 309 -18.51 6.19 -9.03
N VAL A 310 -17.57 7.09 -8.76
CA VAL A 310 -16.36 6.81 -7.99
C VAL A 310 -16.55 7.46 -6.61
N PRO A 311 -16.50 6.70 -5.50
CA PRO A 311 -16.56 7.27 -4.15
C PRO A 311 -15.45 8.30 -3.91
N SER A 312 -15.70 9.31 -3.08
CA SER A 312 -14.71 10.34 -2.73
C SER A 312 -13.65 9.90 -1.72
N ARG A 313 -13.89 8.78 -1.05
CA ARG A 313 -12.99 8.26 -0.04
C ARG A 313 -11.75 7.64 -0.69
N ARG A 314 -10.59 7.83 -0.04
CA ARG A 314 -9.36 7.13 -0.43
C ARG A 314 -9.39 5.70 0.06
N VAL A 315 -9.20 4.75 -0.86
CA VAL A 315 -9.04 3.33 -0.53
C VAL A 315 -7.62 3.10 -0.01
N SER A 316 -7.50 2.52 1.18
CA SER A 316 -6.19 2.12 1.72
C SER A 316 -5.73 0.78 1.14
N ASN A 317 -4.43 0.48 1.19
CA ASN A 317 -3.92 -0.83 0.75
C ASN A 317 -4.55 -2.01 1.51
N LEU A 318 -4.85 -1.82 2.80
CA LEU A 318 -5.53 -2.83 3.61
C LEU A 318 -6.97 -3.04 3.13
N GLU A 319 -7.67 -1.94 2.84
CA GLU A 319 -9.03 -2.00 2.30
C GLU A 319 -9.02 -2.66 0.93
N PHE A 320 -8.11 -2.30 0.02
CA PHE A 320 -7.92 -2.96 -1.27
C PHE A 320 -7.68 -4.48 -1.14
N ALA A 321 -6.86 -4.91 -0.18
CA ALA A 321 -6.59 -6.33 0.05
C ALA A 321 -7.83 -7.08 0.56
N ALA A 322 -8.57 -6.48 1.50
CA ALA A 322 -9.85 -7.02 1.98
C ALA A 322 -10.95 -6.99 0.89
N ASP A 323 -10.84 -6.06 -0.06
CA ASP A 323 -11.78 -5.84 -1.15
C ASP A 323 -11.67 -6.87 -2.28
N SER A 324 -10.64 -7.73 -2.26
CA SER A 324 -10.41 -8.78 -3.27
C SER A 324 -11.55 -9.80 -3.40
N GLN A 325 -12.42 -9.91 -2.38
CA GLN A 325 -13.61 -10.78 -2.41
C GLN A 325 -14.94 -10.02 -2.42
N ARG A 326 -14.94 -8.68 -2.47
CA ARG A 326 -16.19 -7.92 -2.45
C ARG A 326 -16.93 -8.04 -3.79
N ASP A 327 -18.25 -8.04 -3.68
CA ASP A 327 -19.13 -8.02 -4.84
C ASP A 327 -19.09 -6.65 -5.53
N ILE A 328 -19.13 -6.66 -6.86
CA ILE A 328 -19.22 -5.45 -7.69
C ILE A 328 -20.55 -4.76 -7.42
N ALA A 329 -20.55 -3.48 -7.04
CA ALA A 329 -21.77 -2.69 -6.77
C ALA A 329 -22.39 -2.07 -8.03
N ILE A 330 -22.48 -2.85 -9.10
CA ILE A 330 -23.12 -2.46 -10.35
C ILE A 330 -24.33 -3.35 -10.58
N SER A 331 -25.50 -2.73 -10.73
CA SER A 331 -26.76 -3.43 -10.97
C SER A 331 -27.15 -3.41 -12.44
N LEU A 332 -27.63 -4.54 -12.95
CA LEU A 332 -28.13 -4.68 -14.32
C LEU A 332 -29.65 -4.50 -14.36
N TYR A 333 -30.09 -3.57 -15.20
CA TYR A 333 -31.47 -3.29 -15.52
C TYR A 333 -31.76 -3.62 -16.99
N ASN A 334 -33.02 -3.93 -17.27
CA ASN A 334 -33.57 -3.96 -18.61
C ASN A 334 -34.88 -3.17 -18.57
N GLN A 335 -34.94 -2.06 -19.31
CA GLN A 335 -36.08 -1.15 -19.31
C GLN A 335 -36.49 -0.74 -17.89
N ARG A 336 -35.49 -0.34 -17.08
CA ARG A 336 -35.65 0.10 -15.67
C ARG A 336 -36.15 -0.96 -14.68
N VAL A 337 -36.29 -2.21 -15.09
CA VAL A 337 -36.55 -3.34 -14.18
C VAL A 337 -35.24 -4.01 -13.82
N LEU A 338 -35.00 -4.25 -12.51
CA LEU A 338 -33.79 -4.92 -12.05
C LEU A 338 -33.81 -6.38 -12.51
N ILE A 339 -32.77 -6.78 -13.23
CA ILE A 339 -32.54 -8.16 -13.68
C ILE A 339 -31.60 -8.87 -12.71
N LYS A 340 -30.47 -8.23 -12.40
CA LYS A 340 -29.44 -8.81 -11.54
C LYS A 340 -28.77 -7.74 -10.69
N PRO A 341 -28.86 -7.80 -9.35
CA PRO A 341 -28.02 -6.99 -8.48
C PRO A 341 -26.57 -7.50 -8.53
N ASN A 342 -25.60 -6.62 -8.33
CA ASN A 342 -24.17 -6.96 -8.29
C ASN A 342 -23.69 -7.78 -9.49
N ALA A 343 -24.02 -7.34 -10.70
CA ALA A 343 -23.71 -8.04 -11.94
C ALA A 343 -22.22 -7.92 -12.29
N LYS A 344 -21.43 -8.88 -11.78
CA LYS A 344 -19.97 -8.96 -11.96
C LYS A 344 -19.54 -9.06 -13.42
N GLU A 345 -20.43 -9.49 -14.30
CA GLU A 345 -20.18 -9.67 -15.73
C GLU A 345 -20.10 -8.35 -16.51
N LEU A 346 -20.58 -7.24 -15.94
CA LEU A 346 -20.72 -5.97 -16.66
C LEU A 346 -19.44 -5.15 -16.74
N VAL A 347 -18.50 -5.34 -15.81
CA VAL A 347 -17.21 -4.64 -15.83
C VAL A 347 -16.08 -5.60 -15.45
N PRO A 348 -14.85 -5.38 -15.93
CA PRO A 348 -13.69 -6.10 -15.43
C PRO A 348 -13.48 -5.91 -13.92
N HIS A 349 -12.84 -6.89 -13.28
CA HIS A 349 -12.61 -6.88 -11.82
C HIS A 349 -11.84 -5.65 -11.32
N TYR A 350 -10.93 -5.11 -12.14
CA TYR A 350 -10.18 -3.91 -11.79
C TYR A 350 -11.02 -2.63 -11.77
N LEU A 351 -12.28 -2.66 -12.20
CA LEU A 351 -13.23 -1.54 -12.09
C LEU A 351 -14.28 -1.76 -11.00
N ARG A 352 -14.10 -2.76 -10.12
CA ARG A 352 -15.06 -3.11 -9.06
C ARG A 352 -15.34 -1.99 -8.05
N PHE A 353 -14.46 -1.00 -7.97
CA PHE A 353 -14.64 0.16 -7.12
C PHE A 353 -15.75 1.11 -7.59
N LEU A 354 -16.26 0.93 -8.81
CA LEU A 354 -17.37 1.68 -9.35
C LEU A 354 -18.69 1.24 -8.71
N ILE A 355 -19.52 2.21 -8.37
CA ILE A 355 -20.90 2.00 -7.92
C ILE A 355 -21.82 2.53 -9.00
N GLY A 356 -22.82 1.75 -9.42
CA GLY A 356 -23.70 2.24 -10.48
C GLY A 356 -24.72 1.27 -11.03
N VAL A 357 -25.23 1.65 -12.19
CA VAL A 357 -26.28 0.92 -12.90
C VAL A 357 -25.98 0.86 -14.39
N VAL A 358 -26.38 -0.24 -15.01
CA VAL A 358 -26.37 -0.42 -16.46
C VAL A 358 -27.76 -0.88 -16.87
N ASP A 359 -28.36 -0.19 -17.82
CA ASP A 359 -29.66 -0.51 -18.40
C ASP A 359 -29.48 -0.76 -19.90
N SER A 360 -29.93 -1.91 -20.37
CA SER A 360 -29.73 -2.36 -21.75
C SER A 360 -30.89 -3.24 -22.19
N GLU A 361 -31.55 -2.84 -23.27
CA GLU A 361 -32.67 -3.61 -23.85
C GLU A 361 -32.21 -4.86 -24.59
N ASP A 362 -31.00 -4.82 -25.14
CA ASP A 362 -30.41 -5.88 -25.95
C ASP A 362 -29.88 -7.07 -25.14
N VAL A 363 -29.93 -7.01 -23.79
CA VAL A 363 -29.51 -8.14 -22.96
C VAL A 363 -30.52 -9.29 -23.15
N PRO A 364 -30.07 -10.47 -23.63
CA PRO A 364 -30.96 -11.59 -23.81
C PRO A 364 -31.39 -12.11 -22.45
N LEU A 365 -32.68 -11.95 -22.15
CA LEU A 365 -33.26 -12.43 -20.92
C LEU A 365 -33.64 -13.91 -21.06
N ASN A 366 -33.30 -14.70 -20.05
CA ASN A 366 -33.85 -16.05 -19.91
C ASN A 366 -35.31 -15.98 -19.43
N LEU A 367 -36.02 -17.12 -19.41
CA LEU A 367 -37.44 -17.17 -19.04
C LEU A 367 -37.70 -16.69 -17.59
N SER A 368 -36.73 -16.87 -16.69
CA SER A 368 -36.81 -16.41 -15.29
C SER A 368 -36.45 -14.93 -15.10
N ARG A 369 -35.77 -14.33 -16.09
CA ARG A 369 -35.17 -12.99 -16.03
C ARG A 369 -34.21 -12.80 -14.85
N GLU A 370 -33.48 -13.85 -14.47
CA GLU A 370 -32.55 -13.83 -13.32
C GLU A 370 -31.19 -14.44 -13.66
N MET A 371 -31.15 -15.55 -14.43
CA MET A 371 -29.89 -16.14 -14.86
C MET A 371 -29.47 -15.53 -16.20
N LEU A 372 -28.41 -14.75 -16.15
CA LEU A 372 -27.71 -14.31 -17.35
C LEU A 372 -27.01 -15.54 -17.95
N GLN A 373 -27.39 -15.92 -19.17
CA GLN A 373 -26.55 -16.82 -19.96
C GLN A 373 -25.27 -16.06 -20.31
N THR A 374 -24.11 -16.71 -20.23
CA THR A 374 -22.82 -16.10 -20.64
C THR A 374 -22.86 -15.85 -22.14
N ASP A 375 -23.34 -14.68 -22.53
CA ASP A 375 -23.60 -14.30 -23.90
C ASP A 375 -22.50 -13.37 -24.43
N LEU A 376 -22.22 -13.46 -25.72
CA LEU A 376 -21.35 -12.57 -26.48
C LEU A 376 -21.76 -11.10 -26.33
N VAL A 377 -23.07 -10.85 -26.12
CA VAL A 377 -23.60 -9.50 -25.87
C VAL A 377 -23.06 -8.92 -24.57
N LEU A 378 -23.07 -9.68 -23.47
CA LEU A 378 -22.58 -9.21 -22.17
C LEU A 378 -21.07 -8.96 -22.20
N GLU A 379 -20.29 -9.83 -22.85
CA GLU A 379 -18.85 -9.60 -23.02
C GLU A 379 -18.56 -8.32 -23.83
N LYS A 380 -19.38 -8.05 -24.85
CA LYS A 380 -19.26 -6.84 -25.66
C LYS A 380 -19.65 -5.59 -24.86
N ILE A 381 -20.73 -5.65 -24.08
CA ILE A 381 -21.11 -4.60 -23.13
C ILE A 381 -19.96 -4.33 -22.15
N ARG A 382 -19.41 -5.39 -21.52
CA ARG A 382 -18.27 -5.29 -20.59
C ARG A 382 -17.09 -4.56 -21.20
N ARG A 383 -16.72 -4.92 -22.43
CA ARG A 383 -15.61 -4.27 -23.14
C ARG A 383 -15.89 -2.79 -23.42
N ILE A 384 -17.08 -2.45 -23.91
CA ILE A 384 -17.48 -1.07 -24.22
C ILE A 384 -17.46 -0.21 -22.95
N LEU A 385 -18.01 -0.72 -21.84
CA LEU A 385 -18.04 -0.01 -20.57
C LEU A 385 -16.63 0.19 -19.99
N ALA A 386 -15.77 -0.81 -20.07
CA ALA A 386 -14.37 -0.70 -19.63
C ALA A 386 -13.61 0.37 -20.43
N GLU A 387 -13.68 0.31 -21.77
CA GLU A 387 -13.07 1.30 -22.66
C GLU A 387 -13.58 2.71 -22.38
N ARG A 388 -14.89 2.85 -22.13
CA ARG A 388 -15.52 4.13 -21.79
C ARG A 388 -15.01 4.68 -20.46
N CYS A 389 -14.84 3.83 -19.45
CA CYS A 389 -14.29 4.23 -18.15
C CYS A 389 -12.83 4.67 -18.28
N ILE A 390 -11.99 3.91 -19.00
CA ILE A 390 -10.58 4.28 -19.24
C ILE A 390 -10.52 5.64 -19.96
N ARG A 391 -11.30 5.82 -21.04
CA ARG A 391 -11.35 7.09 -21.78
C ARG A 391 -11.81 8.25 -20.90
N PHE A 392 -12.79 8.03 -20.02
CA PHE A 392 -13.22 9.03 -19.06
C PHE A 392 -12.06 9.44 -18.15
N PHE A 393 -11.35 8.49 -17.54
CA PHE A 393 -10.22 8.78 -16.67
C PHE A 393 -9.07 9.49 -17.38
N LEU A 394 -8.76 9.12 -18.63
CA LEU A 394 -7.81 9.84 -19.47
C LEU A 394 -8.24 11.29 -19.74
N SER A 395 -9.55 11.52 -19.97
CA SER A 395 -10.07 12.89 -20.14
C SER A 395 -9.96 13.71 -18.86
N GLN A 396 -10.18 13.10 -17.68
CA GLN A 396 -10.03 13.78 -16.40
C GLN A 396 -8.57 14.10 -16.11
N LEU A 397 -7.65 13.19 -16.43
CA LEU A 397 -6.21 13.39 -16.34
C LEU A 397 -5.74 14.60 -17.16
N ALA A 398 -6.30 14.79 -18.37
CA ALA A 398 -6.00 15.95 -19.23
C ALA A 398 -6.67 17.24 -18.76
N LYS A 399 -7.90 17.17 -18.21
CA LYS A 399 -8.69 18.34 -17.80
C LYS A 399 -8.26 18.91 -16.45
N ASP A 400 -8.03 18.05 -15.46
CA ASP A 400 -7.69 18.42 -14.09
C ASP A 400 -6.72 17.40 -13.49
N ARG A 401 -5.42 17.66 -13.74
CA ARG A 401 -4.32 16.79 -13.30
C ARG A 401 -4.27 16.68 -11.78
N VAL A 402 -4.61 17.74 -11.04
CA VAL A 402 -4.54 17.76 -9.57
C VAL A 402 -5.61 16.84 -8.98
N LYS A 403 -6.87 16.99 -9.43
CA LYS A 403 -7.96 16.13 -9.01
C LYS A 403 -7.71 14.67 -9.39
N TYR A 404 -7.18 14.44 -10.60
CA TYR A 404 -6.83 13.10 -11.04
C TYR A 404 -5.69 12.47 -10.21
N SER A 405 -4.65 13.22 -9.88
CA SER A 405 -3.56 12.73 -9.03
C SER A 405 -4.04 12.36 -7.62
N ASP A 406 -5.03 13.08 -7.08
CA ASP A 406 -5.67 12.71 -5.81
C ASP A 406 -6.43 11.39 -5.91
N PHE A 407 -7.25 11.23 -6.95
CA PHE A 407 -7.91 9.96 -7.28
C PHE A 407 -6.91 8.81 -7.48
N TYR A 408 -5.86 9.04 -8.25
CA TYR A 408 -4.83 8.05 -8.55
C TYR A 408 -4.18 7.49 -7.28
N ARG A 409 -3.93 8.33 -6.27
CA ARG A 409 -3.35 7.87 -4.99
C ARG A 409 -4.22 6.86 -4.25
N GLY A 410 -5.54 6.93 -4.39
CA GLY A 410 -6.47 5.98 -3.77
C GLY A 410 -6.75 4.75 -4.63
N TYR A 411 -6.72 4.89 -5.96
CA TYR A 411 -7.26 3.88 -6.88
C TYR A 411 -6.22 3.24 -7.83
N SER A 412 -4.95 3.67 -7.79
CA SER A 412 -3.90 3.16 -8.69
C SER A 412 -3.72 1.63 -8.62
N MET A 413 -3.87 1.03 -7.44
CA MET A 413 -3.73 -0.41 -7.23
C MET A 413 -4.71 -1.23 -8.06
N PHE A 414 -5.93 -0.73 -8.27
CA PHE A 414 -6.90 -1.39 -9.13
C PHE A 414 -6.41 -1.42 -10.59
N PHE A 415 -5.91 -0.30 -11.12
CA PHE A 415 -5.36 -0.26 -12.48
C PHE A 415 -4.13 -1.17 -12.64
N LYS A 416 -3.26 -1.20 -11.63
CA LYS A 416 -2.08 -2.08 -11.61
C LYS A 416 -2.49 -3.55 -11.59
N GLU A 417 -3.48 -3.92 -10.78
CA GLU A 417 -4.10 -5.26 -10.80
C GLU A 417 -4.62 -5.60 -12.19
N GLY A 418 -5.37 -4.69 -12.82
CA GLY A 418 -5.89 -4.85 -14.18
C GLY A 418 -4.79 -5.21 -15.20
N ILE A 419 -3.65 -4.52 -15.17
CA ILE A 419 -2.52 -4.79 -16.07
C ILE A 419 -1.90 -6.17 -15.83
N VAL A 420 -1.89 -6.64 -14.59
CA VAL A 420 -1.34 -7.96 -14.24
C VAL A 420 -2.31 -9.09 -14.60
N THR A 421 -3.61 -8.89 -14.40
CA THR A 421 -4.64 -9.93 -14.60
C THR A 421 -5.11 -10.06 -16.04
N GLU A 422 -5.18 -8.96 -16.78
CA GLU A 422 -5.65 -8.96 -18.17
C GLU A 422 -4.69 -9.73 -19.07
N GLN A 423 -5.23 -10.45 -20.06
CA GLN A 423 -4.42 -11.24 -20.99
C GLN A 423 -4.07 -10.46 -22.27
N SER A 424 -4.95 -9.55 -22.69
CA SER A 424 -4.74 -8.77 -23.91
C SER A 424 -3.72 -7.66 -23.70
N ASN A 425 -2.64 -7.66 -24.47
CA ASN A 425 -1.62 -6.60 -24.43
C ASN A 425 -2.19 -5.22 -24.79
N THR A 426 -3.19 -5.16 -25.67
CA THR A 426 -3.85 -3.90 -26.04
C THR A 426 -4.57 -3.29 -24.84
N ILE A 427 -5.29 -4.11 -24.06
CA ILE A 427 -6.00 -3.65 -22.86
C ILE A 427 -5.00 -3.21 -21.79
N LYS A 428 -3.91 -3.97 -21.59
CA LYS A 428 -2.82 -3.56 -20.69
C LYS A 428 -2.25 -2.19 -21.07
N GLU A 429 -2.05 -1.95 -22.37
CA GLU A 429 -1.56 -0.69 -22.91
C GLU A 429 -2.57 0.47 -22.74
N GLU A 430 -3.87 0.20 -22.83
CA GLU A 430 -4.91 1.19 -22.53
C GLU A 430 -4.93 1.56 -21.03
N ILE A 431 -4.85 0.57 -20.14
CA ILE A 431 -4.85 0.80 -18.69
C ILE A 431 -3.55 1.50 -18.26
N SER A 432 -2.40 1.16 -18.84
CA SER A 432 -1.11 1.75 -18.45
C SER A 432 -0.99 3.25 -18.76
N GLN A 433 -1.81 3.77 -19.67
CA GLN A 433 -1.92 5.22 -19.92
C GLN A 433 -2.47 6.00 -18.71
N LEU A 434 -3.15 5.32 -17.78
CA LEU A 434 -3.67 5.88 -16.53
C LEU A 434 -2.60 5.95 -15.43
N LEU A 435 -1.44 5.31 -15.61
CA LEU A 435 -0.41 5.26 -14.58
C LEU A 435 0.44 6.54 -14.55
N LEU A 436 0.83 6.93 -13.35
CA LEU A 436 1.63 8.10 -13.05
C LEU A 436 2.94 7.69 -12.39
N PHE A 437 4.05 8.24 -12.87
CA PHE A 437 5.40 7.92 -12.41
C PHE A 437 6.20 9.20 -12.23
N GLU A 438 7.22 9.14 -11.38
CA GLU A 438 8.26 10.16 -11.40
C GLU A 438 9.27 9.86 -12.52
N SER A 439 9.94 10.91 -12.99
CA SER A 439 10.92 10.81 -14.08
C SER A 439 12.17 11.62 -13.75
N SER A 440 13.32 11.15 -14.27
CA SER A 440 14.61 11.82 -14.16
C SER A 440 14.67 13.18 -14.86
N SER A 441 13.79 13.43 -15.85
CA SER A 441 13.71 14.71 -16.58
C SER A 441 13.01 15.82 -15.78
N PHE A 442 12.28 15.48 -14.72
CA PHE A 442 11.51 16.44 -13.93
C PHE A 442 12.02 16.57 -12.50
N ARG A 443 11.59 17.64 -11.82
CA ARG A 443 11.84 17.86 -10.39
C ARG A 443 11.12 16.79 -9.54
N PRO A 444 11.64 16.49 -8.33
CA PRO A 444 10.96 15.62 -7.38
C PRO A 444 9.51 16.05 -7.12
N GLY A 445 8.59 15.10 -7.03
CA GLY A 445 7.15 15.30 -6.86
C GLY A 445 6.36 15.50 -8.15
N THR A 446 7.02 15.73 -9.28
CA THR A 446 6.33 15.90 -10.58
C THR A 446 6.09 14.54 -11.25
N LEU A 447 4.82 14.23 -11.46
CA LEU A 447 4.38 12.97 -12.08
C LEU A 447 4.13 13.12 -13.59
N THR A 448 4.64 12.17 -14.37
CA THR A 448 4.42 12.00 -15.82
C THR A 448 3.71 10.68 -16.11
N THR A 449 3.04 10.58 -17.24
CA THR A 449 2.50 9.31 -17.78
C THR A 449 3.50 8.63 -18.71
N MET A 450 3.25 7.36 -19.04
CA MET A 450 4.00 6.66 -20.09
C MET A 450 3.79 7.28 -21.47
N SER A 451 2.58 7.77 -21.78
CA SER A 451 2.29 8.48 -23.03
C SER A 451 3.15 9.73 -23.17
N GLU A 452 3.17 10.56 -22.12
CA GLU A 452 3.97 11.79 -22.07
C GLU A 452 5.48 11.49 -22.19
N TYR A 453 5.96 10.39 -21.60
CA TYR A 453 7.34 9.94 -21.78
C TYR A 453 7.63 9.60 -23.24
N VAL A 454 6.74 8.83 -23.90
CA VAL A 454 6.91 8.45 -25.31
C VAL A 454 6.94 9.68 -26.22
N ASP A 455 6.15 10.70 -25.92
CA ASP A 455 6.13 11.95 -26.69
C ASP A 455 7.46 12.74 -26.59
N ARG A 456 8.31 12.44 -25.59
CA ARG A 456 9.64 13.05 -25.38
C ARG A 456 10.82 12.14 -25.75
N ILE A 457 10.55 10.94 -26.29
CA ILE A 457 11.61 10.00 -26.69
C ILE A 457 12.50 10.63 -27.77
N GLN A 458 13.81 10.44 -27.63
CA GLN A 458 14.79 10.88 -28.62
C GLN A 458 14.77 9.96 -29.86
N SER A 459 15.22 10.45 -31.02
CA SER A 459 15.09 9.73 -32.30
C SER A 459 15.88 8.42 -32.36
N ASP A 460 17.00 8.32 -31.64
CA ASP A 460 17.86 7.15 -31.50
C ASP A 460 17.44 6.20 -30.36
N GLN A 461 16.51 6.62 -29.51
CA GLN A 461 16.05 5.86 -28.36
C GLN A 461 15.03 4.77 -28.74
N LYS A 462 15.43 3.51 -28.52
CA LYS A 462 14.63 2.30 -28.84
C LYS A 462 13.71 1.85 -27.70
N HIS A 463 14.10 2.12 -26.45
CA HIS A 463 13.47 1.55 -25.26
C HIS A 463 12.90 2.64 -24.34
N ILE A 464 11.86 2.29 -23.59
CA ILE A 464 11.43 3.05 -22.41
C ILE A 464 12.26 2.53 -21.23
N TYR A 465 13.07 3.41 -20.64
CA TYR A 465 13.98 3.04 -19.56
C TYR A 465 13.35 3.33 -18.20
N TYR A 466 13.49 2.38 -17.29
CA TYR A 466 12.95 2.50 -15.94
C TYR A 466 13.87 1.86 -14.90
N ILE A 467 13.73 2.29 -13.65
CA ILE A 467 14.36 1.66 -12.50
C ILE A 467 13.37 1.56 -11.36
N TYR A 468 13.40 0.43 -10.66
CA TYR A 468 12.65 0.24 -9.44
C TYR A 468 13.50 0.61 -8.23
N ALA A 469 12.96 1.47 -7.37
CA ALA A 469 13.54 1.75 -6.06
C ALA A 469 12.44 2.24 -5.10
N PRO A 470 12.49 1.94 -3.79
CA PRO A 470 11.44 2.33 -2.83
C PRO A 470 11.20 3.84 -2.71
N SER A 471 12.14 4.66 -3.19
CA SER A 471 12.00 6.11 -3.28
C SER A 471 12.84 6.66 -4.43
N ARG A 472 12.49 7.86 -4.90
CA ARG A 472 13.29 8.57 -5.90
C ARG A 472 14.71 8.83 -5.47
N GLN A 473 14.93 9.17 -4.19
CA GLN A 473 16.27 9.38 -3.67
C GLN A 473 17.14 8.12 -3.88
N LEU A 474 16.60 6.94 -3.56
CA LEU A 474 17.30 5.67 -3.77
C LEU A 474 17.49 5.32 -5.26
N ALA A 475 16.54 5.70 -6.12
CA ALA A 475 16.68 5.55 -7.57
C ALA A 475 17.83 6.43 -8.12
N GLU A 476 17.90 7.69 -7.70
CA GLU A 476 18.91 8.65 -8.17
C GLU A 476 20.31 8.34 -7.66
N THR A 477 20.44 7.77 -6.46
CA THR A 477 21.72 7.28 -5.93
C THR A 477 22.06 5.86 -6.39
N SER A 478 21.21 5.23 -7.20
CA SER A 478 21.44 3.86 -7.62
C SER A 478 22.66 3.76 -8.54
N PRO A 479 23.53 2.74 -8.36
CA PRO A 479 24.69 2.55 -9.21
C PRO A 479 24.29 2.23 -10.66
N TYR A 480 23.08 1.70 -10.91
CA TYR A 480 22.57 1.49 -12.28
C TYR A 480 22.14 2.81 -12.94
N PHE A 481 21.54 3.72 -12.18
CA PHE A 481 21.17 5.05 -12.67
C PHE A 481 22.41 5.90 -12.91
N GLU A 482 23.41 5.83 -12.05
CA GLU A 482 24.70 6.50 -12.20
C GLU A 482 25.33 6.22 -13.58
N LEU A 483 25.33 4.96 -14.04
CA LEU A 483 25.86 4.55 -15.35
C LEU A 483 25.04 5.05 -16.55
N PHE A 484 23.76 5.36 -16.32
CA PHE A 484 22.83 5.75 -17.35
C PHE A 484 22.57 7.27 -17.38
N LYS A 485 23.01 7.97 -16.32
CA LYS A 485 22.77 9.40 -16.12
C LYS A 485 23.27 10.21 -17.31
N GLY A 486 22.42 11.09 -17.81
CA GLY A 486 22.72 11.97 -18.96
C GLY A 486 22.54 11.35 -20.33
N LYS A 487 22.16 10.06 -20.44
CA LYS A 487 21.87 9.41 -21.75
C LYS A 487 20.43 9.65 -22.20
N TYR A 488 19.47 9.06 -21.48
CA TYR A 488 18.04 9.19 -21.78
C TYR A 488 17.22 9.40 -20.50
N GLU A 489 15.96 9.81 -20.68
CA GLU A 489 14.98 9.88 -19.58
C GLU A 489 14.77 8.50 -18.94
N VAL A 490 14.54 8.45 -17.63
CA VAL A 490 14.30 7.22 -16.87
C VAL A 490 13.08 7.41 -15.99
N LEU A 491 12.14 6.47 -16.04
CA LEU A 491 11.00 6.39 -15.13
C LEU A 491 11.42 5.78 -13.78
N PHE A 492 11.03 6.41 -12.69
CA PHE A 492 11.24 5.93 -11.33
C PHE A 492 9.99 5.21 -10.83
N LEU A 493 10.09 3.89 -10.68
CA LEU A 493 9.03 3.02 -10.19
C LEU A 493 9.21 2.83 -8.68
N THR A 494 8.30 3.38 -7.90
CA THR A 494 8.44 3.43 -6.43
C THR A 494 7.51 2.50 -5.69
N ASP A 495 6.45 2.03 -6.35
CA ASP A 495 5.48 1.15 -5.73
C ASP A 495 5.90 -0.32 -5.91
N PRO A 496 5.93 -1.12 -4.83
CA PRO A 496 6.05 -2.57 -4.86
C PRO A 496 5.39 -3.32 -6.02
N ALA A 497 4.16 -2.94 -6.40
CA ALA A 497 3.39 -3.57 -7.45
C ALA A 497 3.91 -3.27 -8.86
N ASP A 498 4.67 -2.18 -9.04
CA ASP A 498 5.19 -1.76 -10.35
C ASP A 498 6.14 -2.80 -10.96
N GLU A 499 6.83 -3.61 -10.14
CA GLU A 499 7.68 -4.70 -10.64
C GLU A 499 6.88 -5.72 -11.45
N LEU A 500 5.72 -6.16 -10.93
CA LEU A 500 4.86 -7.10 -11.64
C LEU A 500 4.18 -6.46 -12.84
N VAL A 501 3.77 -5.20 -12.71
CA VAL A 501 3.13 -4.43 -13.79
C VAL A 501 4.07 -4.30 -15.00
N PHE A 502 5.33 -3.94 -14.78
CA PHE A 502 6.30 -3.82 -15.87
C PHE A 502 6.79 -5.18 -16.37
N LEU A 503 6.79 -6.22 -15.53
CA LEU A 503 7.10 -7.58 -15.96
C LEU A 503 5.97 -8.17 -16.83
N SER A 504 4.70 -7.81 -16.57
CA SER A 504 3.55 -8.30 -17.33
C SER A 504 3.33 -7.57 -18.67
N MET A 505 4.06 -6.48 -18.91
CA MET A 505 3.99 -5.66 -20.11
C MET A 505 5.27 -5.77 -20.95
N PRO A 506 5.21 -6.30 -22.19
CA PRO A 506 6.41 -6.39 -23.04
C PRO A 506 6.81 -5.06 -23.69
N GLN A 507 5.82 -4.23 -24.05
CA GLN A 507 6.00 -2.98 -24.78
C GLN A 507 4.86 -2.02 -24.51
N PHE A 508 5.08 -0.75 -24.83
CA PHE A 508 4.09 0.32 -24.81
C PHE A 508 4.33 1.23 -26.03
N ARG A 509 3.29 1.48 -26.84
CA ARG A 509 3.35 2.25 -28.10
C ARG A 509 4.52 1.84 -29.01
N MET A 510 4.66 0.53 -29.23
CA MET A 510 5.75 -0.08 -30.03
C MET A 510 7.18 0.13 -29.49
N LYS A 511 7.33 0.67 -28.28
CA LYS A 511 8.62 0.78 -27.58
C LYS A 511 8.70 -0.29 -26.50
N THR A 512 9.78 -1.05 -26.51
CA THR A 512 9.98 -2.11 -25.50
C THR A 512 10.41 -1.50 -24.16
N LEU A 513 9.99 -2.15 -23.07
CA LEU A 513 10.31 -1.72 -21.71
C LEU A 513 11.63 -2.37 -21.28
N GLN A 514 12.60 -1.57 -20.83
CA GLN A 514 13.91 -2.06 -20.39
C GLN A 514 14.30 -1.47 -19.04
N SER A 515 14.52 -2.33 -18.05
CA SER A 515 15.07 -1.89 -16.76
C SER A 515 16.53 -1.47 -16.91
N LEU A 516 16.96 -0.49 -16.11
CA LEU A 516 18.36 -0.06 -16.08
C LEU A 516 19.31 -1.18 -15.66
N GLU A 517 18.82 -2.13 -14.86
CA GLU A 517 19.59 -3.28 -14.38
C GLU A 517 19.90 -4.23 -15.55
N LYS A 518 18.91 -4.49 -16.40
CA LYS A 518 19.06 -5.28 -17.63
C LYS A 518 19.95 -4.55 -18.64
N TRP A 519 19.70 -3.27 -18.87
CA TRP A 519 20.56 -2.46 -19.75
C TRP A 519 22.02 -2.45 -19.27
N THR A 520 22.25 -2.33 -17.96
CA THR A 520 23.60 -2.35 -17.37
C THR A 520 24.34 -3.65 -17.69
N LYS A 521 23.65 -4.78 -17.55
CA LYS A 521 24.19 -6.11 -17.84
C LYS A 521 24.52 -6.30 -19.32
N ASP A 522 23.62 -5.89 -20.21
CA ASP A 522 23.70 -6.18 -21.64
C ASP A 522 24.63 -5.19 -22.39
N GLU A 523 24.60 -3.91 -22.00
CA GLU A 523 25.28 -2.81 -22.71
C GLU A 523 26.11 -1.91 -21.79
N GLY A 524 25.63 -1.58 -20.60
CA GLY A 524 26.23 -0.55 -19.76
C GLY A 524 27.67 -0.84 -19.30
N LEU A 525 27.99 -2.11 -19.07
CA LEU A 525 29.30 -2.54 -18.57
C LEU A 525 30.40 -2.65 -19.66
N SER A 526 30.03 -2.70 -20.94
CA SER A 526 30.98 -2.76 -22.07
C SER A 526 31.38 -1.39 -22.59
N ILE A 527 30.59 -0.34 -22.33
CA ILE A 527 30.85 1.02 -22.84
C ILE A 527 32.11 1.67 -22.22
N ASN A 528 32.54 1.21 -21.04
CA ASN A 528 33.67 1.78 -20.28
C ASN A 528 34.86 0.81 -20.09
N SER A 529 34.92 -0.32 -20.81
CA SER A 529 36.00 -1.30 -20.65
C SER A 529 37.31 -0.94 -21.37
N ASP A 530 37.28 -0.01 -22.33
CA ASP A 530 38.29 -0.04 -23.41
C ASP A 530 39.39 1.03 -23.38
N LYS A 531 39.46 1.96 -22.41
CA LYS A 531 40.60 2.91 -22.38
C LYS A 531 41.29 3.20 -21.04
N ASP A 532 40.62 3.22 -19.89
CA ASP A 532 41.27 3.74 -18.65
C ASP A 532 41.45 2.74 -17.49
N ALA A 533 40.86 1.54 -17.57
CA ALA A 533 40.94 0.54 -16.49
C ALA A 533 42.23 -0.31 -16.49
N SER A 534 42.93 -0.33 -17.63
CA SER A 534 44.05 -1.23 -17.89
C SER A 534 45.40 -0.71 -17.35
N GLU A 535 45.59 0.61 -17.18
CA GLU A 535 46.92 1.17 -16.86
C GLU A 535 47.27 1.26 -15.36
N MET A 536 46.32 1.22 -14.42
CA MET A 536 46.62 1.54 -13.01
C MET A 536 47.10 0.39 -12.10
N MET A 537 47.16 -0.87 -12.55
CA MET A 537 47.76 -1.96 -11.77
C MET A 537 48.31 -3.08 -12.66
N ARG A 538 49.42 -3.72 -12.24
CA ARG A 538 49.95 -4.92 -12.89
C ARG A 538 48.87 -6.01 -12.91
N ASP A 539 48.67 -6.65 -14.07
CA ASP A 539 47.64 -7.67 -14.29
C ASP A 539 47.66 -8.81 -13.24
N THR A 540 48.85 -9.15 -12.75
CA THR A 540 49.05 -10.16 -11.68
C THR A 540 48.42 -9.75 -10.34
N SER A 541 48.55 -8.49 -9.91
CA SER A 541 48.00 -8.01 -8.62
C SER A 541 46.48 -7.84 -8.68
N LYS A 542 45.92 -7.56 -9.86
CA LYS A 542 44.47 -7.54 -10.09
C LYS A 542 43.89 -8.95 -9.91
N LYS A 543 44.49 -9.94 -10.59
CA LYS A 543 44.05 -11.35 -10.51
C LYS A 543 44.14 -11.92 -9.09
N ASP A 544 45.23 -11.63 -8.38
CA ASP A 544 45.40 -12.05 -6.97
C ASP A 544 44.34 -11.46 -6.03
N PHE A 545 43.97 -10.18 -6.21
CA PHE A 545 42.94 -9.56 -5.39
C PHE A 545 41.53 -10.11 -5.66
N LEU A 546 41.18 -10.28 -6.95
CA LEU A 546 39.88 -10.84 -7.34
C LEU A 546 39.74 -12.31 -6.92
N GLY A 547 40.83 -13.08 -6.99
CA GLY A 547 40.90 -14.45 -6.49
C GLY A 547 40.64 -14.51 -4.98
N TRP A 548 41.34 -13.69 -4.20
CA TRP A 548 41.13 -13.58 -2.76
C TRP A 548 39.70 -13.15 -2.41
N LEU A 549 39.12 -12.16 -3.11
CA LEU A 549 37.72 -11.77 -2.88
C LEU A 549 36.74 -12.93 -3.12
N ARG A 550 37.02 -13.79 -4.10
CA ARG A 550 36.18 -14.97 -4.39
C ARG A 550 36.26 -16.00 -3.27
N GLU A 551 37.43 -16.19 -2.69
CA GLU A 551 37.64 -17.08 -1.54
C GLU A 551 36.96 -16.51 -0.28
N SER A 552 37.14 -15.21 0.00
CA SER A 552 36.55 -14.54 1.17
C SER A 552 35.02 -14.50 1.13
N LEU A 553 34.42 -14.17 -0.01
CA LEU A 553 32.95 -14.06 -0.13
C LEU A 553 32.28 -15.43 -0.34
N GLY A 554 33.02 -16.41 -0.87
CA GLY A 554 32.51 -17.75 -1.17
C GLY A 554 31.68 -17.85 -2.46
N SER A 555 31.77 -19.00 -3.12
CA SER A 555 31.13 -19.29 -4.42
C SER A 555 29.61 -19.38 -4.39
N VAL A 556 29.02 -19.56 -3.20
CA VAL A 556 27.57 -19.59 -2.97
C VAL A 556 26.98 -18.18 -3.05
N ARG A 557 27.69 -17.19 -2.49
CA ARG A 557 27.23 -15.79 -2.45
C ARG A 557 27.51 -15.09 -3.76
N VAL A 558 28.61 -15.42 -4.45
CA VAL A 558 29.01 -14.77 -5.71
C VAL A 558 29.38 -15.82 -6.76
N SER A 559 28.65 -15.81 -7.88
CA SER A 559 28.93 -16.73 -8.99
C SER A 559 30.16 -16.31 -9.79
N ASP A 560 30.35 -15.01 -9.99
CA ASP A 560 31.48 -14.46 -10.73
C ASP A 560 31.87 -13.06 -10.23
N ILE A 561 33.16 -12.71 -10.34
CA ILE A 561 33.69 -11.40 -9.94
C ILE A 561 34.37 -10.77 -11.15
N LYS A 562 33.92 -9.58 -11.53
CA LYS A 562 34.43 -8.84 -12.69
C LYS A 562 35.03 -7.50 -12.24
N PRO A 563 36.23 -7.13 -12.72
CA PRO A 563 36.76 -5.80 -12.46
C PRO A 563 35.99 -4.75 -13.26
N SER A 564 35.90 -3.57 -12.69
CA SER A 564 35.40 -2.35 -13.32
C SER A 564 36.41 -1.23 -13.03
N GLY A 565 36.85 -0.49 -14.05
CA GLY A 565 37.76 0.66 -13.87
C GLY A 565 37.04 2.01 -13.84
N ARG A 566 35.75 2.01 -13.53
CA ARG A 566 34.90 3.20 -13.63
C ARG A 566 35.18 4.20 -12.51
N GLN A 567 35.07 5.49 -12.80
CA GLN A 567 34.81 6.47 -11.76
C GLN A 567 33.35 6.29 -11.33
N SER A 568 33.14 5.80 -10.11
CA SER A 568 31.82 5.65 -9.51
C SER A 568 31.93 5.82 -8.01
N GLU A 569 30.89 6.38 -7.39
CA GLU A 569 30.78 6.48 -5.93
C GLU A 569 30.61 5.12 -5.25
N HIS A 570 30.31 4.07 -6.03
CA HIS A 570 30.03 2.74 -5.53
C HIS A 570 31.26 1.82 -5.68
N PRO A 571 31.79 1.27 -4.56
CA PRO A 571 32.91 0.33 -4.60
C PRO A 571 32.53 -0.98 -5.31
N PHE A 572 31.34 -1.52 -5.02
CA PHE A 572 30.83 -2.76 -5.59
C PHE A 572 29.43 -2.54 -6.20
N MET A 573 29.10 -3.31 -7.22
CA MET A 573 27.75 -3.39 -7.81
C MET A 573 27.43 -4.85 -8.11
N ILE A 574 26.16 -5.21 -8.00
CA ILE A 574 25.70 -6.58 -8.28
C ILE A 574 24.83 -6.60 -9.53
N THR A 575 24.99 -7.63 -10.34
CA THR A 575 24.05 -7.96 -11.43
C THR A 575 23.71 -9.43 -11.35
N ILE A 576 22.53 -9.84 -11.79
CA ILE A 576 22.12 -11.25 -11.80
C ILE A 576 21.84 -11.73 -13.22
N SER A 577 21.81 -13.05 -13.42
CA SER A 577 21.47 -13.61 -14.73
C SER A 577 19.98 -13.46 -15.07
N ALA A 578 19.12 -13.58 -14.06
CA ALA A 578 17.67 -13.43 -14.17
C ALA A 578 17.24 -11.95 -14.23
N ASP A 579 15.94 -11.68 -14.37
CA ASP A 579 15.39 -10.33 -14.23
C ASP A 579 15.39 -9.87 -12.76
N MET A 580 15.90 -8.67 -12.49
CA MET A 580 16.03 -8.15 -11.11
C MET A 580 14.69 -7.82 -10.46
N GLY A 581 13.70 -7.35 -11.23
CA GLY A 581 12.34 -7.16 -10.74
C GLY A 581 11.71 -8.49 -10.32
N ALA A 582 11.82 -9.51 -11.17
CA ALA A 582 11.31 -10.85 -10.82
C ALA A 582 12.00 -11.43 -9.56
N ALA A 583 13.30 -11.22 -9.42
CA ALA A 583 14.06 -11.65 -8.25
C ALA A 583 13.59 -10.96 -6.95
N ARG A 584 13.43 -9.62 -6.97
CA ARG A 584 12.95 -8.86 -5.82
C ARG A 584 11.52 -9.23 -5.44
N HIS A 585 10.63 -9.43 -6.41
CA HIS A 585 9.28 -9.92 -6.15
C HIS A 585 9.29 -11.29 -5.46
N MET A 586 10.06 -12.24 -5.98
CA MET A 586 10.22 -13.56 -5.38
C MET A 586 10.73 -13.49 -3.94
N LEU A 587 11.71 -12.64 -3.63
CA LEU A 587 12.25 -12.48 -2.28
C LEU A 587 11.22 -11.94 -1.28
N ARG A 588 10.26 -11.14 -1.73
CA ARG A 588 9.18 -10.61 -0.89
C ARG A 588 8.12 -11.65 -0.56
N ILE A 589 7.77 -12.51 -1.52
CA ILE A 589 6.71 -13.51 -1.35
C ILE A 589 7.20 -14.85 -0.78
N SER A 590 8.50 -15.12 -0.86
CA SER A 590 9.05 -16.44 -0.56
C SER A 590 9.68 -16.51 0.83
N GLU A 591 9.32 -17.57 1.57
CA GLU A 591 9.95 -17.95 2.85
C GLU A 591 11.30 -18.67 2.65
N VAL A 592 11.96 -18.52 1.51
CA VAL A 592 13.28 -19.11 1.24
C VAL A 592 14.31 -18.62 2.26
N LYS A 593 15.12 -19.55 2.78
CA LYS A 593 16.19 -19.27 3.74
C LYS A 593 17.28 -18.40 3.10
N GLU A 594 17.95 -17.60 3.93
CA GLU A 594 18.84 -16.47 3.60
C GLU A 594 19.88 -16.70 2.48
N MET A 595 20.38 -17.92 2.26
CA MET A 595 21.46 -18.18 1.29
C MET A 595 20.98 -18.99 0.07
N GLU A 596 19.80 -19.60 0.13
CA GLU A 596 19.29 -20.47 -0.93
C GLU A 596 18.85 -19.67 -2.16
N HIS A 597 18.35 -18.44 -1.97
CA HIS A 597 17.97 -17.58 -3.09
C HIS A 597 19.17 -17.09 -3.89
N LEU A 598 20.31 -16.81 -3.24
CA LEU A 598 21.51 -16.32 -3.93
C LEU A 598 22.09 -17.39 -4.87
N VAL A 599 21.96 -18.67 -4.51
CA VAL A 599 22.35 -19.79 -5.39
C VAL A 599 21.52 -19.78 -6.68
N MET A 600 20.22 -19.55 -6.56
CA MET A 600 19.31 -19.48 -7.72
C MET A 600 19.59 -18.24 -8.59
N LEU A 601 19.85 -17.09 -7.97
CA LEU A 601 20.03 -15.81 -8.66
C LEU A 601 21.40 -15.67 -9.33
N ARG A 602 22.40 -16.43 -8.89
CA ARG A 602 23.79 -16.43 -9.40
C ARG A 602 24.32 -14.99 -9.59
N PRO A 603 24.44 -14.21 -8.51
CA PRO A 603 24.90 -12.83 -8.60
C PRO A 603 26.35 -12.75 -9.11
N VAL A 604 26.62 -11.71 -9.88
CA VAL A 604 27.92 -11.32 -10.40
C VAL A 604 28.31 -10.01 -9.75
N LEU A 605 29.48 -9.99 -9.10
CA LEU A 605 30.01 -8.83 -8.39
C LEU A 605 30.94 -8.04 -9.32
N HIS A 606 30.61 -6.77 -9.54
CA HIS A 606 31.45 -5.83 -10.27
C HIS A 606 32.24 -4.97 -9.29
N VAL A 607 33.57 -5.04 -9.37
CA VAL A 607 34.49 -4.43 -8.41
C VAL A 607 35.14 -3.19 -9.02
N ASN A 608 34.87 -2.01 -8.46
CA ASN A 608 35.51 -0.78 -8.89
C ASN A 608 36.94 -0.67 -8.34
N LEU A 609 37.92 -1.05 -9.15
CA LEU A 609 39.34 -1.05 -8.75
C LEU A 609 39.90 0.36 -8.50
N SER A 610 39.25 1.41 -9.00
CA SER A 610 39.66 2.80 -8.78
C SER A 610 39.16 3.38 -7.46
N HIS A 611 38.21 2.70 -6.80
CA HIS A 611 37.53 3.26 -5.64
C HIS A 611 38.45 3.29 -4.39
N PRO A 612 38.49 4.38 -3.61
CA PRO A 612 39.36 4.49 -2.42
C PRO A 612 39.18 3.38 -1.39
N VAL A 613 37.94 2.91 -1.20
CA VAL A 613 37.63 1.78 -0.29
C VAL A 613 38.25 0.49 -0.81
N VAL A 614 38.16 0.21 -2.12
CA VAL A 614 38.76 -1.00 -2.71
C VAL A 614 40.28 -0.94 -2.61
N ALA A 615 40.89 0.22 -2.88
CA ALA A 615 42.32 0.42 -2.64
C ALA A 615 42.70 0.25 -1.16
N GLY A 616 41.84 0.66 -0.24
CA GLY A 616 41.99 0.43 1.20
C GLY A 616 41.98 -1.06 1.57
N ILE A 617 41.01 -1.82 1.07
CA ILE A 617 40.92 -3.28 1.26
C ILE A 617 42.16 -3.97 0.70
N MET A 618 42.64 -3.56 -0.48
CA MET A 618 43.87 -4.11 -1.08
C MET A 618 45.12 -3.86 -0.23
N ARG A 619 45.22 -2.71 0.43
CA ARG A 619 46.31 -2.42 1.38
C ARG A 619 46.16 -3.25 2.66
N LEU A 620 44.95 -3.33 3.21
CA LEU A 620 44.66 -4.09 4.42
C LEU A 620 44.88 -5.59 4.24
N LYS A 621 44.57 -6.16 3.06
CA LYS A 621 44.86 -7.57 2.75
C LYS A 621 46.31 -7.97 3.09
N ARG A 622 47.27 -7.05 2.93
CA ARG A 622 48.69 -7.29 3.21
C ARG A 622 49.05 -7.17 4.70
N ASN A 623 48.36 -6.31 5.44
CA ASN A 623 48.72 -5.93 6.81
C ASN A 623 47.83 -6.60 7.88
N ASN A 624 46.55 -6.77 7.59
CA ASN A 624 45.53 -7.36 8.46
C ASN A 624 44.43 -8.01 7.60
N PRO A 625 44.60 -9.29 7.20
CA PRO A 625 43.69 -9.97 6.29
C PRO A 625 42.29 -10.21 6.89
N GLU A 626 42.18 -10.39 8.21
CA GLU A 626 40.89 -10.57 8.90
C GLU A 626 40.03 -9.31 8.79
N LEU A 627 40.61 -8.14 9.12
CA LEU A 627 39.94 -6.86 8.97
C LEU A 627 39.60 -6.55 7.50
N ALA A 628 40.48 -6.91 6.58
CA ALA A 628 40.22 -6.75 5.14
C ALA A 628 39.00 -7.58 4.69
N SER A 629 38.85 -8.81 5.22
CA SER A 629 37.71 -9.69 4.94
C SER A 629 36.41 -9.08 5.48
N GLU A 630 36.40 -8.64 6.74
CA GLU A 630 35.24 -8.00 7.37
C GLU A 630 34.75 -6.77 6.59
N ILE A 631 35.67 -5.91 6.16
CA ILE A 631 35.34 -4.73 5.35
C ILE A 631 34.85 -5.16 3.95
N ALA A 632 35.47 -6.15 3.31
CA ALA A 632 35.03 -6.64 2.01
C ALA A 632 33.60 -7.21 2.08
N GLU A 633 33.28 -7.97 3.13
CA GLU A 633 31.93 -8.48 3.32
C GLU A 633 30.92 -7.35 3.63
N GLN A 634 31.29 -6.34 4.41
CA GLN A 634 30.43 -5.19 4.70
C GLN A 634 30.08 -4.44 3.41
N VAL A 635 31.07 -4.20 2.55
CA VAL A 635 30.88 -3.52 1.28
C VAL A 635 30.07 -4.37 0.30
N TYR A 636 30.22 -5.70 0.35
CA TYR A 636 29.40 -6.63 -0.41
C TYR A 636 27.93 -6.57 0.00
N ASP A 637 27.63 -6.57 1.30
CA ASP A 637 26.25 -6.50 1.78
C ASP A 637 25.60 -5.14 1.51
N ASN A 638 26.37 -4.05 1.53
CA ASN A 638 25.91 -2.74 1.05
C ASN A 638 25.48 -2.80 -0.43
N ALA A 639 26.22 -3.51 -1.27
CA ALA A 639 25.88 -3.69 -2.69
C ALA A 639 24.64 -4.56 -2.88
N LEU A 640 24.47 -5.63 -2.08
CA LEU A 640 23.25 -6.44 -2.07
C LEU A 640 22.03 -5.64 -1.62
N CYS A 641 22.19 -4.80 -0.60
CA CYS A 641 21.13 -3.91 -0.12
C CYS A 641 20.71 -2.93 -1.21
N THR A 642 21.68 -2.32 -1.90
CA THR A 642 21.42 -1.38 -3.00
C THR A 642 20.74 -2.07 -4.19
N ALA A 643 21.06 -3.34 -4.46
CA ALA A 643 20.39 -4.16 -5.46
C ALA A 643 18.99 -4.66 -5.02
N GLY A 644 18.60 -4.46 -3.75
CA GLY A 644 17.35 -4.98 -3.20
C GLY A 644 17.33 -6.50 -3.02
N LEU A 645 18.50 -7.14 -2.92
CA LEU A 645 18.67 -8.61 -2.81
C LEU A 645 19.05 -9.08 -1.39
N LEU A 646 19.28 -8.15 -0.46
CA LEU A 646 19.60 -8.45 0.93
C LEU A 646 18.31 -8.69 1.73
N LYS A 647 18.20 -9.86 2.39
CA LYS A 647 17.03 -10.24 3.19
C LYS A 647 17.22 -9.97 4.69
N ASP A 648 18.42 -10.18 5.23
CA ASP A 648 18.75 -9.95 6.64
C ASP A 648 19.88 -8.90 6.76
N THR A 649 19.63 -7.87 7.56
CA THR A 649 20.57 -6.77 7.84
C THR A 649 21.31 -6.96 9.16
N SER A 650 20.96 -7.94 9.99
CA SER A 650 21.49 -8.13 11.35
C SER A 650 23.02 -8.24 11.38
N LYS A 651 23.60 -9.08 10.52
CA LYS A 651 25.06 -9.26 10.39
C LYS A 651 25.77 -8.02 9.88
N MET A 652 25.11 -7.26 8.99
CA MET A 652 25.61 -5.97 8.49
C MET A 652 25.67 -4.93 9.61
N VAL A 653 24.62 -4.84 10.43
CA VAL A 653 24.58 -3.93 11.58
C VAL A 653 25.63 -4.33 12.64
N GLY A 654 25.77 -5.62 12.94
CA GLY A 654 26.77 -6.12 13.91
C GLY A 654 28.21 -5.78 13.53
N ARG A 655 28.57 -5.93 12.25
CA ARG A 655 29.90 -5.55 11.73
C ARG A 655 30.11 -4.03 11.76
N SER A 656 29.10 -3.26 11.37
CA SER A 656 29.14 -1.79 11.44
C SER A 656 29.37 -1.30 12.87
N ASN A 657 28.67 -1.86 13.87
CA ASN A 657 28.83 -1.48 15.27
C ASN A 657 30.22 -1.81 15.82
N THR A 658 30.75 -3.00 15.48
CA THR A 658 32.11 -3.40 15.85
C THR A 658 33.14 -2.41 15.28
N MET A 659 32.98 -2.00 14.03
CA MET A 659 33.87 -1.06 13.35
C MET A 659 33.81 0.37 13.92
N GLN A 660 32.68 0.79 14.52
CA GLN A 660 32.51 2.13 15.11
C GLN A 660 33.02 2.25 16.56
N SER A 661 33.11 1.13 17.30
CA SER A 661 33.31 1.11 18.76
C SER A 661 34.53 1.85 19.33
N ILE A 662 35.69 1.83 18.66
CA ILE A 662 36.94 2.43 19.21
C ILE A 662 37.02 3.94 18.98
N ILE A 663 36.64 4.39 17.79
CA ILE A 663 36.65 5.83 17.46
C ILE A 663 35.58 6.54 18.27
N GLN A 664 34.41 5.92 18.40
CA GLN A 664 33.31 6.44 19.20
C GLN A 664 33.72 6.57 20.68
N ALA A 665 34.33 5.52 21.26
CA ALA A 665 34.82 5.56 22.63
C ALA A 665 35.83 6.69 22.89
N TYR A 666 36.65 7.06 21.90
CA TYR A 666 37.57 8.20 22.00
C TYR A 666 36.88 9.56 21.82
N THR A 667 35.94 9.67 20.87
CA THR A 667 35.24 10.94 20.61
C THR A 667 34.27 11.32 21.73
N GLU A 668 33.68 10.32 22.39
CA GLU A 668 32.76 10.49 23.53
C GLU A 668 33.49 10.74 24.86
N MET A 669 34.82 10.57 24.92
CA MET A 669 35.56 10.88 26.15
C MET A 669 35.41 12.36 26.52
N PRO A 670 35.14 12.67 27.80
CA PRO A 670 35.11 14.04 28.30
C PRO A 670 36.39 14.83 27.97
N PRO A 671 36.30 16.15 27.72
CA PRO A 671 37.41 16.92 27.18
C PRO A 671 38.72 16.83 27.98
N VAL A 672 38.67 16.95 29.30
CA VAL A 672 39.87 16.95 30.16
C VAL A 672 40.43 15.53 30.26
N THR A 673 39.57 14.55 30.45
CA THR A 673 39.94 13.12 30.48
C THR A 673 40.58 12.69 29.15
N ARG A 674 39.99 13.09 28.01
CA ARG A 674 40.52 12.81 26.68
C ARG A 674 41.91 13.43 26.50
N ALA A 675 42.08 14.69 26.87
CA ALA A 675 43.38 15.37 26.75
C ALA A 675 44.46 14.66 27.58
N TYR A 676 44.15 14.29 28.83
CA TYR A 676 45.11 13.64 29.72
C TYR A 676 45.45 12.21 29.28
N VAL A 677 44.44 11.39 28.95
CA VAL A 677 44.64 10.02 28.45
C VAL A 677 45.44 10.03 27.15
N THR A 678 45.14 10.94 26.22
CA THR A 678 45.91 11.12 24.98
C THR A 678 47.36 11.48 25.26
N ALA A 679 47.61 12.41 26.19
CA ALA A 679 48.98 12.77 26.58
C ALA A 679 49.73 11.57 27.19
N CYS A 680 49.07 10.74 28.00
CA CYS A 680 49.68 9.54 28.57
C CYS A 680 50.03 8.50 27.49
N VAL A 681 49.11 8.24 26.57
CA VAL A 681 49.33 7.29 25.46
C VAL A 681 50.43 7.78 24.53
N LEU A 682 50.43 9.06 24.15
CA LEU A 682 51.44 9.64 23.26
C LEU A 682 52.84 9.63 23.89
N THR A 683 52.96 9.98 25.18
CA THR A 683 54.26 9.96 25.86
C THR A 683 54.80 8.54 26.02
N THR A 684 53.96 7.56 26.39
CA THR A 684 54.38 6.15 26.43
C THR A 684 54.74 5.62 25.05
N LEU A 685 54.00 5.98 24.00
CA LEU A 685 54.31 5.59 22.62
C LEU A 685 55.63 6.21 22.15
N ALA A 686 55.89 7.49 22.44
CA ALA A 686 57.15 8.14 22.11
C ALA A 686 58.35 7.46 22.78
N VAL A 687 58.17 6.94 24.00
CA VAL A 687 59.19 6.13 24.67
C VAL A 687 59.35 4.76 24.04
N HIS A 688 58.25 4.10 23.68
CA HIS A 688 58.28 2.77 23.07
C HIS A 688 58.89 2.78 21.66
N LEU A 689 58.66 3.85 20.90
CA LEU A 689 59.25 4.09 19.58
C LEU A 689 60.68 4.64 19.65
N GLU A 690 61.29 4.68 20.84
CA GLU A 690 62.64 5.19 21.10
C GLU A 690 62.87 6.65 20.65
N LEU A 691 61.81 7.44 20.43
CA LEU A 691 61.90 8.87 20.11
C LEU A 691 62.40 9.68 21.31
N ILE A 692 62.05 9.23 22.52
CA ILE A 692 62.42 9.87 23.78
C ILE A 692 62.75 8.77 24.80
N THR A 693 63.83 8.90 25.57
CA THR A 693 64.12 7.92 26.63
C THR A 693 63.41 8.29 27.95
N PRO A 694 63.12 7.33 28.85
CA PRO A 694 62.51 7.63 30.16
C PRO A 694 63.29 8.67 30.98
N PHE A 695 64.62 8.77 30.76
CA PHE A 695 65.49 9.76 31.39
C PHE A 695 65.16 11.21 31.00
N HIS A 696 64.46 11.44 29.89
CA HIS A 696 64.01 12.78 29.50
C HIS A 696 62.70 13.20 30.18
N LEU A 697 61.95 12.24 30.75
CA LEU A 697 60.60 12.45 31.28
C LEU A 697 60.55 12.52 32.80
N TYR A 698 61.49 11.88 33.50
CA TYR A 698 61.42 11.82 34.95
C TYR A 698 61.58 13.18 35.63
N PHE A 699 60.97 13.30 36.81
CA PHE A 699 61.02 14.49 37.65
C PHE A 699 62.41 14.65 38.27
N ASN A 700 63.05 15.79 38.02
CA ASN A 700 64.33 16.14 38.61
C ASN A 700 64.39 17.64 38.88
N TRP A 701 64.31 18.01 40.16
CA TRP A 701 64.29 19.41 40.59
C TRP A 701 65.52 20.20 40.12
N HIS A 702 66.71 19.59 40.16
CA HIS A 702 67.94 20.24 39.74
C HIS A 702 67.92 20.58 38.25
N LEU A 703 67.49 19.64 37.40
CA LEU A 703 67.41 19.85 35.95
C LEU A 703 66.32 20.87 35.57
N ILE A 704 65.20 20.88 36.30
CA ILE A 704 64.10 21.81 36.05
C ILE A 704 64.54 23.27 36.30
N ILE A 705 65.23 23.55 37.41
CA ILE A 705 65.61 24.91 37.78
C ILE A 705 66.94 25.35 37.16
N ARG A 706 67.96 24.49 37.17
CA ARG A 706 69.30 24.90 36.73
C ARG A 706 69.52 24.77 35.23
N GLU A 707 68.86 23.82 34.59
CA GLU A 707 68.98 23.55 33.15
C GLU A 707 67.72 23.93 32.36
N TRP A 708 66.77 24.60 33.00
CA TRP A 708 65.52 25.10 32.38
C TRP A 708 64.69 24.01 31.69
N GLN A 709 64.76 22.76 32.17
CA GLN A 709 64.03 21.62 31.59
C GLN A 709 62.58 21.55 32.10
N TRP A 710 61.80 22.62 31.89
CA TRP A 710 60.46 22.78 32.48
C TRP A 710 59.43 21.75 32.04
N TRP A 711 59.59 21.15 30.86
CA TRP A 711 58.66 20.12 30.36
C TRP A 711 58.53 18.94 31.32
N ARG A 712 59.56 18.66 32.14
CA ARG A 712 59.55 17.61 33.18
C ARG A 712 58.50 17.82 34.26
N LEU A 713 58.04 19.06 34.46
CA LEU A 713 56.91 19.36 35.36
C LEU A 713 55.59 18.78 34.84
N LEU A 714 55.47 18.54 33.53
CA LEU A 714 54.28 17.98 32.91
C LEU A 714 54.49 16.51 32.48
N THR A 715 55.60 16.21 31.83
CA THR A 715 55.85 14.87 31.27
C THR A 715 56.00 13.77 32.32
N SER A 716 56.41 14.13 33.54
CA SER A 716 56.48 13.20 34.68
C SER A 716 55.10 12.71 35.15
N PHE A 717 54.02 13.45 34.87
CA PHE A 717 52.63 13.04 35.11
C PHE A 717 52.07 12.20 33.97
N CYS A 718 52.49 12.45 32.73
CA CYS A 718 51.97 11.73 31.56
C CYS A 718 52.58 10.32 31.40
N TYR A 719 53.79 10.08 31.89
CA TYR A 719 54.42 8.77 31.74
C TYR A 719 53.94 7.75 32.79
N LEU A 720 53.11 6.79 32.37
CA LEU A 720 52.57 5.71 33.22
C LEU A 720 53.37 4.39 33.17
N GLY A 721 54.57 4.41 32.56
CA GLY A 721 55.45 3.25 32.42
C GLY A 721 55.54 2.71 30.99
N SER A 722 56.33 1.65 30.80
CA SER A 722 56.50 0.95 29.52
C SER A 722 55.25 0.16 29.12
N VAL A 723 55.05 -0.03 27.82
CA VAL A 723 53.94 -0.82 27.27
C VAL A 723 53.97 -2.24 27.87
N GLY A 724 52.90 -2.63 28.54
CA GLY A 724 52.76 -3.90 29.25
C GLY A 724 51.52 -3.93 30.14
N PHE A 725 51.35 -5.00 30.93
CA PHE A 725 50.18 -5.18 31.79
C PHE A 725 50.00 -4.03 32.80
N SER A 726 51.09 -3.55 33.41
CA SER A 726 51.03 -2.41 34.35
C SER A 726 50.58 -1.11 33.70
N PHE A 727 51.01 -0.82 32.46
CA PHE A 727 50.58 0.36 31.74
C PHE A 727 49.09 0.27 31.38
N LEU A 728 48.65 -0.88 30.84
CA LEU A 728 47.25 -1.12 30.51
C LEU A 728 46.36 -0.98 31.75
N PHE A 729 46.80 -1.53 32.88
CA PHE A 729 46.10 -1.40 34.15
C PHE A 729 45.98 0.08 34.56
N ASN A 730 47.09 0.81 34.62
CA ASN A 730 47.09 2.22 35.04
C ASN A 730 46.28 3.12 34.11
N ILE A 731 46.35 2.94 32.79
CA ILE A 731 45.58 3.76 31.85
C ILE A 731 44.08 3.48 31.92
N VAL A 732 43.65 2.22 32.15
CA VAL A 732 42.24 1.87 32.33
C VAL A 732 41.67 2.51 33.59
N PHE A 733 42.38 2.43 34.72
CA PHE A 733 41.95 3.07 35.96
C PHE A 733 41.93 4.60 35.83
N THR A 734 42.93 5.16 35.16
CA THR A 734 43.01 6.59 34.87
C THR A 734 41.80 7.03 34.05
N TYR A 735 41.57 6.40 32.90
CA TYR A 735 40.41 6.69 32.05
C TYR A 735 39.09 6.57 32.84
N ARG A 736 38.86 5.42 33.49
CA ARG A 736 37.59 5.13 34.17
C ARG A 736 37.28 6.14 35.27
N HIS A 737 38.21 6.38 36.19
CA HIS A 737 37.95 7.25 37.34
C HIS A 737 38.06 8.73 37.00
N CYS A 738 38.88 9.11 36.02
CA CYS A 738 38.91 10.46 35.49
C CYS A 738 37.57 10.81 34.81
N SER A 739 37.06 9.96 33.91
CA SER A 739 35.77 10.18 33.24
C SER A 739 34.62 10.26 34.26
N MET A 740 34.56 9.32 35.22
CA MET A 740 33.49 9.32 36.24
C MET A 740 33.54 10.55 37.17
N LEU A 741 34.71 11.15 37.40
CA LEU A 741 34.81 12.41 38.12
C LEU A 741 34.32 13.59 37.26
N GLU A 742 34.78 13.68 36.02
CA GLU A 742 34.42 14.77 35.09
C GLU A 742 32.92 14.78 34.76
N GLU A 743 32.33 13.61 34.49
CA GLU A 743 30.90 13.47 34.16
C GLU A 743 29.98 13.35 35.37
N GLY A 744 30.51 12.87 36.50
CA GLY A 744 29.75 12.68 37.73
C GLY A 744 29.88 13.88 38.66
N SER A 745 30.96 13.92 39.43
CA SER A 745 31.14 14.90 40.50
C SER A 745 31.32 16.35 40.00
N PHE A 746 31.83 16.53 38.78
CA PHE A 746 32.14 17.84 38.20
C PHE A 746 31.34 18.15 36.92
N ARG A 747 30.20 17.49 36.73
CA ARG A 747 29.34 17.73 35.55
C ARG A 747 28.96 19.21 35.43
N GLY A 748 29.25 19.80 34.27
CA GLY A 748 28.97 21.22 34.00
C GLY A 748 29.88 22.22 34.73
N ARG A 749 30.89 21.74 35.47
CA ARG A 749 31.89 22.54 36.21
C ARG A 749 33.29 22.08 35.84
N THR A 750 33.62 22.16 34.56
CA THR A 750 34.91 21.71 34.01
C THR A 750 36.07 22.50 34.61
N ALA A 751 35.89 23.79 34.91
CA ALA A 751 36.92 24.59 35.56
C ALA A 751 37.27 24.10 36.97
N ASP A 752 36.27 23.66 37.75
CA ASP A 752 36.49 23.10 39.09
C ASP A 752 37.25 21.75 39.00
N PHE A 753 36.98 20.96 37.96
CA PHE A 753 37.70 19.72 37.68
C PHE A 753 39.16 19.97 37.30
N VAL A 754 39.42 20.93 36.41
CA VAL A 754 40.79 21.34 36.05
C VAL A 754 41.53 21.90 37.26
N PHE A 755 40.84 22.63 38.14
CA PHE A 755 41.44 23.15 39.37
C PHE A 755 41.86 22.03 40.34
N MET A 756 41.06 20.97 40.47
CA MET A 756 41.45 19.76 41.21
C MET A 756 42.74 19.14 40.64
N PHE A 757 42.85 19.05 39.31
CA PHE A 757 44.05 18.55 38.64
C PHE A 757 45.28 19.39 38.97
N LEU A 758 45.16 20.71 38.89
CA LEU A 758 46.25 21.65 39.18
C LEU A 758 46.65 21.61 40.66
N PHE A 759 45.68 21.54 41.58
CA PHE A 759 45.95 21.38 43.01
C PHE A 759 46.74 20.10 43.27
N GLY A 760 46.27 18.98 42.73
CA GLY A 760 46.92 17.68 42.86
C GLY A 760 48.36 17.68 42.33
N ALA A 761 48.57 18.23 41.14
CA ALA A 761 49.88 18.35 40.52
C ALA A 761 50.83 19.24 41.34
N PHE A 762 50.35 20.40 41.79
CA PHE A 762 51.14 21.34 42.60
C PHE A 762 51.60 20.69 43.92
N PHE A 763 50.67 20.05 44.64
CA PHE A 763 51.00 19.36 45.89
C PHE A 763 51.98 18.21 45.66
N MET A 764 51.79 17.41 44.61
CA MET A 764 52.72 16.32 44.28
C MET A 764 54.11 16.80 43.89
N ILE A 765 54.24 17.93 43.17
CA ILE A 765 55.53 18.54 42.86
C ILE A 765 56.26 18.96 44.14
N ILE A 766 55.55 19.59 45.10
CA ILE A 766 56.12 19.96 46.40
C ILE A 766 56.62 18.70 47.11
N CYS A 767 55.79 17.67 47.23
CA CYS A 767 56.19 16.42 47.87
C CYS A 767 57.38 15.74 47.17
N ALA A 768 57.42 15.78 45.84
CA ALA A 768 58.50 15.19 45.03
C ALA A 768 59.84 15.91 45.21
N CYS A 769 59.87 17.15 45.72
CA CYS A 769 61.11 17.83 46.07
C CYS A 769 61.75 17.27 47.35
N PHE A 770 60.95 16.70 48.26
CA PHE A 770 61.43 16.15 49.54
C PHE A 770 61.61 14.64 49.50
N VAL A 771 60.86 13.97 48.63
CA VAL A 771 60.85 12.52 48.46
C VAL A 771 61.22 12.26 47.02
N HIS A 772 62.35 11.59 46.76
CA HIS A 772 62.90 11.33 45.43
C HIS A 772 61.97 10.47 44.53
N LEU A 773 60.80 11.00 44.16
CA LEU A 773 59.82 10.38 43.28
C LEU A 773 60.18 10.73 41.83
N ILE A 774 60.47 9.69 41.06
CA ILE A 774 61.00 9.80 39.70
C ILE A 774 59.86 10.04 38.69
N PHE A 775 58.73 9.36 38.83
CA PHE A 775 57.55 9.53 37.97
C PHE A 775 56.30 9.78 38.83
N LEU A 776 55.50 10.77 38.46
CA LEU A 776 54.37 11.25 39.24
C LEU A 776 53.02 10.75 38.70
N GLY A 777 52.98 10.23 37.47
CA GLY A 777 51.73 9.81 36.82
C GLY A 777 50.95 8.74 37.59
N HIS A 778 51.64 7.73 38.16
CA HIS A 778 50.98 6.68 38.94
C HIS A 778 50.37 7.21 40.25
N ALA A 779 51.11 8.04 40.99
CA ALA A 779 50.58 8.72 42.19
C ALA A 779 49.36 9.59 41.85
N PHE A 780 49.40 10.22 40.66
CA PHE A 780 48.30 11.03 40.17
C PHE A 780 47.05 10.22 39.85
N THR A 781 47.20 9.06 39.19
CA THR A 781 46.09 8.11 39.00
C THR A 781 45.48 7.71 40.34
N ILE A 782 46.29 7.34 41.34
CA ILE A 782 45.79 6.93 42.66
C ILE A 782 45.07 8.08 43.38
N MET A 783 45.53 9.32 43.24
CA MET A 783 44.81 10.50 43.75
C MET A 783 43.40 10.60 43.14
N LEU A 784 43.26 10.45 41.82
CA LEU A 784 41.95 10.48 41.15
C LEU A 784 41.04 9.35 41.65
N VAL A 785 41.60 8.12 41.77
CA VAL A 785 40.86 6.98 42.33
C VAL A 785 40.41 7.26 43.77
N TYR A 786 41.28 7.88 44.57
CA TYR A 786 40.96 8.23 45.95
C TYR A 786 39.80 9.24 46.02
N VAL A 787 39.89 10.37 45.31
CA VAL A 787 38.85 11.40 45.34
C VAL A 787 37.51 10.82 44.86
N TRP A 788 37.53 10.06 43.77
CA TRP A 788 36.34 9.38 43.27
C TRP A 788 35.74 8.41 44.30
N SER A 789 36.58 7.60 44.95
CA SER A 789 36.10 6.59 45.90
C SER A 789 35.46 7.19 47.15
N ARG A 790 35.96 8.34 47.62
CA ARG A 790 35.41 9.07 48.76
C ARG A 790 34.10 9.79 48.44
N ARG A 791 33.96 10.30 47.21
CA ARG A 791 32.71 10.93 46.73
C ARG A 791 31.62 9.93 46.37
N ASN A 792 31.96 8.64 46.22
CA ASN A 792 31.02 7.57 45.86
C ASN A 792 31.01 6.41 46.89
N PRO A 793 30.74 6.67 48.19
CA PRO A 793 31.01 5.70 49.26
C PRO A 793 30.14 4.43 49.21
N PHE A 794 28.95 4.52 48.61
CA PHE A 794 27.97 3.42 48.55
C PHE A 794 28.12 2.54 47.31
N VAL A 795 29.03 2.85 46.39
CA VAL A 795 29.23 2.07 45.17
C VAL A 795 29.96 0.76 45.52
N GLY A 796 29.31 -0.37 45.22
CA GLY A 796 29.92 -1.70 45.31
C GLY A 796 30.92 -1.93 44.17
N MET A 797 32.12 -2.38 44.52
CA MET A 797 33.21 -2.68 43.59
C MET A 797 33.43 -4.18 43.52
N ASN A 798 33.56 -4.69 42.30
CA ASN A 798 34.00 -6.06 42.04
C ASN A 798 35.37 -6.00 41.34
N PHE A 799 36.40 -6.53 41.99
CA PHE A 799 37.77 -6.54 41.46
C PHE A 799 38.08 -7.93 40.88
N PHE A 800 38.15 -8.01 39.55
CA PHE A 800 38.35 -9.24 38.76
C PHE A 800 37.40 -10.41 39.07
N GLY A 801 36.24 -10.14 39.67
CA GLY A 801 35.27 -11.18 40.06
C GLY A 801 35.70 -12.05 41.26
N VAL A 802 36.84 -11.72 41.89
CA VAL A 802 37.41 -12.48 43.02
C VAL A 802 37.15 -11.79 44.36
N LEU A 803 37.15 -10.46 44.38
CA LEU A 803 36.96 -9.67 45.60
C LEU A 803 35.86 -8.63 45.41
N SER A 804 34.93 -8.56 46.36
CA SER A 804 33.87 -7.54 46.43
C SER A 804 34.06 -6.64 47.65
N PHE A 805 34.04 -5.33 47.46
CA PHE A 805 34.22 -4.33 48.52
C PHE A 805 33.56 -2.99 48.16
N SER A 806 33.35 -2.08 49.11
CA SER A 806 32.83 -0.74 48.82
C SER A 806 33.91 0.21 48.30
N ALA A 807 33.54 1.16 47.44
CA ALA A 807 34.47 2.06 46.76
C ALA A 807 35.56 2.69 47.66
N PRO A 808 35.31 3.15 48.91
CA PRO A 808 36.34 3.75 49.76
C PRO A 808 37.58 2.86 50.02
N TYR A 809 37.45 1.54 49.87
CA TYR A 809 38.56 0.60 50.00
C TYR A 809 39.40 0.45 48.73
N LEU A 810 38.94 0.96 47.59
CA LEU A 810 39.59 0.79 46.29
C LEU A 810 41.05 1.26 46.25
N PRO A 811 41.44 2.46 46.75
CA PRO A 811 42.84 2.88 46.73
C PRO A 811 43.76 1.96 47.54
N TRP A 812 43.24 1.38 48.62
CA TRP A 812 43.98 0.44 49.47
C TRP A 812 44.14 -0.94 48.83
N VAL A 813 43.11 -1.40 48.11
CA VAL A 813 43.18 -2.64 47.32
C VAL A 813 44.16 -2.48 46.16
N LEU A 814 44.17 -1.33 45.48
CA LEU A 814 45.15 -1.03 44.44
C LEU A 814 46.57 -1.02 44.99
N MET A 815 46.80 -0.37 46.14
CA MET A 815 48.10 -0.36 46.82
C MET A 815 48.58 -1.79 47.19
N PHE A 816 47.68 -2.64 47.68
CA PHE A 816 48.00 -4.05 47.95
C PHE A 816 48.39 -4.81 46.66
N PHE A 817 47.71 -4.52 45.54
CA PHE A 817 48.04 -5.11 44.25
C PHE A 817 49.34 -4.58 43.66
N SER A 818 49.63 -3.28 43.82
CA SER A 818 50.92 -2.67 43.47
C SER A 818 52.06 -3.36 44.21
N LEU A 819 51.88 -3.68 45.49
CA LEU A 819 52.84 -4.46 46.28
C LEU A 819 53.05 -5.88 45.70
N LEU A 820 51.97 -6.57 45.33
CA LEU A 820 52.04 -7.91 44.70
C LEU A 820 52.75 -7.88 43.33
N LEU A 821 52.59 -6.80 42.57
CA LEU A 821 53.29 -6.57 41.29
C LEU A 821 54.74 -6.10 41.45
N GLY A 822 55.26 -6.03 42.69
CA GLY A 822 56.62 -5.61 42.99
C GLY A 822 56.87 -4.10 42.84
N GLN A 823 55.81 -3.28 42.85
CA GLN A 823 55.91 -1.82 42.75
C GLN A 823 56.13 -1.18 44.12
N THR A 824 56.66 0.04 44.12
CA THR A 824 56.92 0.80 45.34
C THR A 824 55.63 1.41 45.90
N VAL A 825 55.20 0.92 47.06
CA VAL A 825 53.99 1.40 47.78
C VAL A 825 54.05 2.88 48.18
N ILE A 826 55.26 3.45 48.28
CA ILE A 826 55.46 4.86 48.61
C ILE A 826 54.69 5.78 47.64
N VAL A 827 54.66 5.43 46.36
CA VAL A 827 53.97 6.21 45.30
C VAL A 827 52.46 6.21 45.53
N ASP A 828 51.88 5.07 45.88
CA ASP A 828 50.45 4.92 46.20
C ASP A 828 50.07 5.73 47.44
N ILE A 829 50.88 5.67 48.50
CA ILE A 829 50.65 6.42 49.74
C ILE A 829 50.61 7.93 49.46
N PHE A 830 51.50 8.45 48.61
CA PHE A 830 51.46 9.86 48.22
C PHE A 830 50.22 10.22 47.42
N GLY A 831 49.80 9.37 46.48
CA GLY A 831 48.55 9.55 45.76
C GLY A 831 47.34 9.61 46.70
N ILE A 832 47.28 8.68 47.66
CA ILE A 832 46.23 8.63 48.70
C ILE A 832 46.26 9.87 49.59
N ALA A 833 47.44 10.29 50.06
CA ALA A 833 47.60 11.47 50.93
C ALA A 833 47.19 12.77 50.21
N CYS A 834 47.60 12.92 48.95
CA CYS A 834 47.21 14.06 48.12
C CYS A 834 45.68 14.08 47.89
N GLY A 835 45.09 12.94 47.54
CA GLY A 835 43.65 12.80 47.35
C GLY A 835 42.86 13.07 48.63
N HIS A 836 43.36 12.60 49.77
CA HIS A 836 42.78 12.88 51.09
C HIS A 836 42.84 14.37 51.41
N LEU A 837 43.96 15.03 51.17
CA LEU A 837 44.11 16.46 51.44
C LEU A 837 43.11 17.28 50.61
N TYR A 838 42.99 16.98 49.31
CA TYR A 838 42.01 17.64 48.44
C TYR A 838 40.57 17.40 48.94
N PHE A 839 40.20 16.14 49.15
CA PHE A 839 38.85 15.78 49.61
C PHE A 839 38.53 16.40 50.97
N PHE A 840 39.50 16.47 51.88
CA PHE A 840 39.31 17.10 53.18
C PHE A 840 39.06 18.61 53.05
N LEU A 841 39.85 19.31 52.24
CA LEU A 841 39.71 20.77 52.07
C LEU A 841 38.46 21.18 51.28
N GLU A 842 38.03 20.37 50.32
CA GLU A 842 36.88 20.68 49.47
C GLU A 842 35.55 20.15 50.03
N ASP A 843 35.52 18.92 50.54
CA ASP A 843 34.26 18.23 50.87
C ASP A 843 34.02 18.10 52.39
N VAL A 844 35.06 18.14 53.23
CA VAL A 844 34.93 17.91 54.69
C VAL A 844 35.00 19.21 55.49
N PHE A 845 36.07 19.98 55.33
CA PHE A 845 36.35 21.19 56.11
C PHE A 845 35.26 22.27 55.98
N PRO A 846 34.72 22.57 54.79
CA PRO A 846 33.67 23.59 54.65
C PRO A 846 32.37 23.21 55.37
N ASN A 847 32.12 21.91 55.55
CA ASN A 847 30.92 21.39 56.19
C ASN A 847 31.03 21.25 57.72
N GLN A 848 32.18 21.61 58.31
CA GLN A 848 32.36 21.62 59.76
C GLN A 848 31.85 22.92 60.38
N PRO A 849 31.44 22.92 61.67
CA PRO A 849 31.05 24.16 62.36
C PRO A 849 32.20 25.19 62.35
N GLY A 850 31.99 26.34 61.71
CA GLY A 850 33.02 27.38 61.52
C GLY A 850 33.94 27.16 60.31
N GLY A 851 33.63 26.19 59.44
CA GLY A 851 34.34 25.94 58.19
C GLY A 851 34.10 27.01 57.14
N PHE A 852 35.07 27.18 56.24
CA PHE A 852 34.94 28.03 55.05
C PHE A 852 35.56 27.33 53.84
N ARG A 853 35.15 27.72 52.63
CA ARG A 853 35.68 27.11 51.40
C ARG A 853 37.10 27.62 51.10
N VAL A 854 38.08 26.78 51.40
CA VAL A 854 39.52 27.06 51.20
C VAL A 854 39.87 27.07 49.72
N LEU A 855 39.29 26.16 48.94
CA LEU A 855 39.58 25.97 47.52
C LEU A 855 38.53 26.72 46.68
N LYS A 856 38.87 27.95 46.25
CA LYS A 856 38.05 28.73 45.30
C LYS A 856 38.68 28.70 43.92
N THR A 857 37.96 28.16 42.93
CA THR A 857 38.40 28.11 41.54
C THR A 857 38.61 29.52 40.98
N PRO A 858 39.82 29.85 40.47
CA PRO A 858 40.10 31.15 39.87
C PRO A 858 39.14 31.51 38.74
N ARG A 859 38.68 32.78 38.70
CA ARG A 859 37.75 33.29 37.66
C ARG A 859 38.26 33.06 36.23
N VAL A 860 39.58 33.09 36.04
CA VAL A 860 40.22 32.82 34.74
C VAL A 860 39.95 31.40 34.25
N LEU A 861 39.95 30.40 35.14
CA LEU A 861 39.65 29.02 34.75
C LEU A 861 38.17 28.84 34.40
N LYS A 862 37.26 29.48 35.15
CA LYS A 862 35.82 29.47 34.84
C LYS A 862 35.54 30.11 33.47
N TRP A 863 36.19 31.23 33.17
CA TRP A 863 36.08 31.86 31.85
C TRP A 863 36.64 30.99 30.71
N LEU A 864 37.70 30.22 30.96
CA LEU A 864 38.37 29.43 29.93
C LEU A 864 37.68 28.09 29.64
N PHE A 865 37.10 27.45 30.66
CA PHE A 865 36.63 26.07 30.58
C PHE A 865 35.12 25.89 30.78
N ASP A 866 34.43 26.80 31.46
CA ASP A 866 32.98 26.69 31.67
C ASP A 866 32.22 27.53 30.65
N PRO A 867 31.06 27.05 30.14
CA PRO A 867 30.22 27.84 29.25
C PRO A 867 29.71 29.10 29.96
N ALA A 868 29.56 30.20 29.22
CA ALA A 868 29.02 31.44 29.77
C ALA A 868 27.63 31.16 30.40
N PRO A 869 27.38 31.59 31.64
CA PRO A 869 26.07 31.42 32.25
C PRO A 869 25.02 32.08 31.36
N LEU A 870 23.93 31.35 31.07
CA LEU A 870 22.82 31.90 30.30
C LEU A 870 22.27 33.13 31.03
N PRO A 871 21.93 34.22 30.32
CA PRO A 871 21.28 35.36 30.96
C PRO A 871 20.00 34.89 31.64
N ARG A 872 19.85 35.21 32.94
CA ARG A 872 18.61 34.93 33.68
C ARG A 872 17.47 35.69 32.98
N VAL A 873 16.55 34.96 32.35
CA VAL A 873 15.34 35.56 31.76
C VAL A 873 14.38 35.83 32.90
N ASP A 874 14.02 37.10 33.08
CA ASP A 874 13.04 37.54 34.07
C ASP A 874 11.75 36.72 33.94
N PRO A 875 11.13 36.26 35.05
CA PRO A 875 9.89 35.48 35.00
C PRO A 875 8.78 36.13 34.16
N GLY A 876 8.75 37.47 34.12
CA GLY A 876 7.79 38.25 33.33
C GLY A 876 8.03 38.27 31.82
N GLN A 877 9.22 37.84 31.35
CA GLN A 877 9.55 37.71 29.93
C GLN A 877 9.42 36.27 29.40
N ARG A 878 8.98 35.32 30.26
CA ARG A 878 8.82 33.92 29.90
C ARG A 878 7.42 33.66 29.33
N PRO A 879 7.27 33.04 28.14
CA PRO A 879 5.97 32.67 27.62
C PRO A 879 5.27 31.69 28.57
N GLY A 880 4.14 32.08 29.12
CA GLY A 880 3.30 31.23 29.98
C GLY A 880 3.55 31.33 31.49
N GLY A 881 4.49 32.14 31.98
CA GLY A 881 4.66 32.40 33.42
C GLY A 881 5.05 31.18 34.28
N TYR A 882 5.37 30.04 33.66
CA TYR A 882 5.80 28.81 34.34
C TYR A 882 7.32 28.74 34.45
N ASP A 883 7.79 28.27 35.60
CA ASP A 883 9.21 28.07 35.90
C ASP A 883 9.68 26.70 35.36
N TRP A 884 9.88 26.63 34.04
CA TRP A 884 10.50 25.47 33.40
C TRP A 884 12.00 25.46 33.70
N GLY A 885 12.37 24.91 34.86
CA GLY A 885 13.77 24.85 35.31
C GLY A 885 13.98 24.88 36.82
N GLY A 886 12.91 24.94 37.64
CA GLY A 886 13.00 24.80 39.09
C GLY A 886 13.36 23.38 39.51
N ASP A 887 14.64 23.02 39.40
CA ASP A 887 15.19 21.82 40.03
C ASP A 887 15.29 22.06 41.55
N GLY A 888 14.70 21.16 42.32
CA GLY A 888 14.60 21.17 43.78
C GLY A 888 15.92 21.01 44.54
N ASN A 889 16.96 21.77 44.19
CA ASN A 889 18.21 21.82 44.94
C ASN A 889 18.86 23.22 45.01
N GLU A 890 18.19 24.28 44.55
CA GLU A 890 18.69 25.67 44.62
C GLU A 890 18.42 26.39 45.97
N GLY A 891 17.84 25.69 46.95
CA GLY A 891 17.56 26.26 48.29
C GLY A 891 18.79 26.60 49.14
N GLN A 892 20.00 26.21 48.72
CA GLN A 892 21.25 26.55 49.42
C GLN A 892 22.10 27.63 48.71
N GLN A 893 21.96 27.80 47.39
CA GLN A 893 22.70 28.83 46.66
C GLN A 893 21.97 30.19 46.64
N GLN A 894 20.64 30.20 46.71
CA GLN A 894 19.87 31.45 46.82
C GLN A 894 19.94 32.09 48.22
N ALA A 895 20.40 31.37 49.25
CA ALA A 895 20.67 31.93 50.57
C ALA A 895 22.04 32.64 50.66
N GLU A 896 23.01 32.26 49.82
CA GLU A 896 24.35 32.85 49.79
C GLU A 896 24.41 34.09 48.87
N GLU A 897 23.75 34.08 47.71
CA GLU A 897 23.70 35.25 46.81
C GLU A 897 22.81 36.40 47.34
N ALA A 898 21.81 36.11 48.17
CA ALA A 898 21.00 37.15 48.83
C ALA A 898 21.76 37.85 49.97
N ASN A 899 22.63 37.13 50.69
CA ASN A 899 23.48 37.71 51.74
C ASN A 899 24.60 38.59 51.18
N GLU A 900 25.17 38.25 50.02
CA GLU A 900 26.23 39.09 49.40
C GLU A 900 25.68 40.41 48.82
N MET A 901 24.40 40.49 48.42
CA MET A 901 23.79 41.76 47.96
C MET A 901 23.25 42.64 49.10
N ASP A 902 22.91 42.07 50.26
CA ASP A 902 22.49 42.84 51.43
C ASP A 902 23.71 43.43 52.19
N GLU A 903 24.86 42.74 52.22
CA GLU A 903 26.11 43.30 52.76
C GLU A 903 26.66 44.49 51.93
N GLU A 904 26.49 44.47 50.60
CA GLU A 904 26.96 45.56 49.72
C GLU A 904 26.05 46.81 49.76
N ASN A 905 24.80 46.67 50.24
CA ASN A 905 23.87 47.78 50.44
C ASN A 905 23.91 48.41 51.84
N GLU A 906 24.42 47.69 52.85
CA GLU A 906 24.71 48.25 54.18
C GLU A 906 26.03 49.04 54.22
N GLU A 907 27.01 48.74 53.36
CA GLU A 907 28.24 49.56 53.22
C GLU A 907 28.05 50.87 52.41
N ARG A 908 26.89 51.08 51.77
CA ARG A 908 26.56 52.29 50.99
C ARG A 908 25.51 53.22 51.63
N ARG A 909 25.13 53.02 52.89
CA ARG A 909 24.23 53.92 53.63
C ARG A 909 24.87 54.61 54.82
#